data_AF-A0A2G1Y1P7-F1
#
_entry.id   AF-A0A2G1Y1P7-F1
#
_cell.length_a   1.000
_cell.length_b   1.000
_cell.length_c   1.000
_cell.angle_alpha   90.00
_cell.angle_beta   90.00
_cell.angle_gamma   90.00
#
_symmetry.space_group_name_H-M   'P 1'
#
loop_
_entity.id
_entity.type
_entity.pdbx_description
1 polymer ?
#
loop_
_entity_poly.entity_id
_entity_poly.type
_entity_poly.pdbx_seq_one_letter_code
_entity_poly.pdbx_strand_id
1 'polypeptide(L)'
;MEYISADIEKKWQNYWKENDSFEPSEDFTQEKKYILSMFPFPSGRLHMGHVRNYSISDALARYHRQQGKNVLHPIGFDSFGMPAENAAIKNGSHPKGWTYDNIDYMKNEFYALGFSFSRKREMATSDELYTKFEQSFIIDMYEKGLLYREKGMLNWCPNDQTVLANEQVVDGCCWRCDTPIVKKDMNQYYFKITQYSDELLDDLKELEAGWPKQVLTMQENWIGKSNGLAFDLFFDDESKAKLNAKFESFDVFTTRPDTIYGVSYTALAPEHAIVTYMIENNLLDADTIATITKMKNTSSIDRQKEKAGLPLGLNVIHPLTGKIVPVWIANFVLMDYGSGAVMAVPAHDDRDYDFAKKYDLPVNAVIKAKDAESDVSEKAFTDAGVLFNSGEFDGLNSKKSQYNIIKMFEEKKIGAKTTNYKLKDWGVSRQRYWGAPIPFIHCEDCGLVMEKKENLPIALPDDVEINGEGSPLENHPTWKHCKCSQCGKDAIRETDTMDTFVQSSWYFLRFCASPETLEKAAFTKEEIKYWMGVDHYVGGIEHAILHLLYARFFTKVFRDLGYLEFDEPFDKLLTQGMVLKDGAKMSKSKGNTVDPDAIIAKYGADTARLFILFAAPPTQELEWNDSAVEGSYKFIKRFFDRSSHIVKTDTKPKIEHSSLNKEEKLARKKVYEALKRSEDVFAERYTFNTMIAGVMEAMNALNLQSNADVWSEGYWILASIMEPVIPHTCWDISNEYFSLNNLSKQEILEEVFVEDSITLGVAINGKNRGQIEVELDATKDEILTLAKKEVAKWLEGKELVKEIVVPKKLVNLVIKG
;
A
#
# COMPACT_ATOMS: atom_id res chain seq x y z
N MET A 1 8.69 11.44 -42.97
CA MET A 1 9.11 10.07 -42.62
C MET A 1 7.89 9.30 -42.14
N GLU A 2 7.76 8.01 -42.45
CA GLU A 2 6.67 7.20 -41.92
C GLU A 2 7.01 6.75 -40.49
N TYR A 3 6.05 6.83 -39.56
CA TYR A 3 6.24 6.35 -38.19
C TYR A 3 6.10 4.82 -38.15
N ILE A 4 7.21 4.14 -37.86
CA ILE A 4 7.28 2.68 -37.67
C ILE A 4 7.81 2.42 -36.26
N SER A 5 6.91 2.09 -35.32
CA SER A 5 7.25 1.92 -33.91
C SER A 5 8.34 0.86 -33.69
N ALA A 6 8.24 -0.29 -34.37
CA ALA A 6 9.17 -1.40 -34.20
C ALA A 6 10.64 -1.01 -34.49
N ASP A 7 10.88 -0.20 -35.51
CA ASP A 7 12.23 0.22 -35.90
C ASP A 7 12.80 1.25 -34.91
N ILE A 8 11.98 2.24 -34.55
CA ILE A 8 12.35 3.33 -33.62
C ILE A 8 12.61 2.78 -32.21
N GLU A 9 11.69 1.96 -31.70
CA GLU A 9 11.76 1.42 -30.34
C GLU A 9 12.98 0.53 -30.17
N LYS A 10 13.22 -0.38 -31.13
CA LYS A 10 14.37 -1.29 -31.06
C LYS A 10 15.70 -0.56 -31.12
N LYS A 11 15.81 0.46 -31.98
CA LYS A 11 17.00 1.33 -32.09
C LYS A 11 17.37 1.94 -30.74
N TRP A 12 16.42 2.59 -30.07
CA TRP A 12 16.69 3.31 -28.83
C TRP A 12 16.87 2.38 -27.62
N GLN A 13 16.14 1.27 -27.56
CA GLN A 13 16.34 0.25 -26.53
C GLN A 13 17.74 -0.37 -26.59
N ASN A 14 18.25 -0.63 -27.79
CA ASN A 14 19.62 -1.10 -27.99
C ASN A 14 20.64 -0.03 -27.57
N TYR A 15 20.45 1.22 -28.02
CA TYR A 15 21.31 2.34 -27.64
C TYR A 15 21.42 2.50 -26.12
N TRP A 16 20.28 2.54 -25.40
CA TRP A 16 20.29 2.71 -23.94
C TRP A 16 20.96 1.56 -23.21
N LYS A 17 20.82 0.33 -23.73
CA LYS A 17 21.48 -0.85 -23.19
C LYS A 17 23.00 -0.80 -23.41
N GLU A 18 23.45 -0.45 -24.61
CA GLU A 18 24.87 -0.42 -24.98
C GLU A 18 25.65 0.70 -24.28
N ASN A 19 24.97 1.77 -23.88
CA ASN A 19 25.56 2.95 -23.25
C ASN A 19 25.28 3.04 -21.75
N ASP A 20 24.71 2.00 -21.12
CA ASP A 20 24.35 2.00 -19.70
C ASP A 20 23.56 3.26 -19.27
N SER A 21 22.68 3.77 -20.16
CA SER A 21 22.14 5.15 -20.07
C SER A 21 21.30 5.45 -18.82
N PHE A 22 20.97 4.43 -18.04
CA PHE A 22 20.09 4.53 -16.87
C PHE A 22 20.76 4.10 -15.56
N GLU A 23 22.05 3.75 -15.60
CA GLU A 23 22.81 3.46 -14.39
C GLU A 23 23.05 4.75 -13.59
N PRO A 24 22.82 4.72 -12.26
CA PRO A 24 23.12 5.86 -11.41
C PRO A 24 24.63 6.10 -11.37
N SER A 25 25.02 7.35 -11.13
CA SER A 25 26.40 7.70 -10.80
C SER A 25 26.71 7.26 -9.37
N GLU A 26 27.95 6.80 -9.14
CA GLU A 26 28.49 6.57 -7.79
C GLU A 26 29.13 7.85 -7.19
N ASP A 27 28.90 9.02 -7.81
CA ASP A 27 29.24 10.33 -7.25
C ASP A 27 28.14 10.81 -6.30
N PHE A 28 28.36 10.56 -5.00
CA PHE A 28 27.43 10.90 -3.93
C PHE A 28 27.38 12.40 -3.57
N THR A 29 27.97 13.28 -4.40
CA THR A 29 27.83 14.74 -4.25
C THR A 29 26.68 15.32 -5.08
N GLN A 30 26.17 14.57 -6.06
CA GLN A 30 25.07 15.00 -6.93
C GLN A 30 23.73 14.96 -6.20
N GLU A 31 22.80 15.84 -6.58
CA GLU A 31 21.43 15.79 -6.06
C GLU A 31 20.76 14.49 -6.50
N LYS A 32 20.39 13.64 -5.52
CA LYS A 32 19.84 12.31 -5.77
C LYS A 32 18.33 12.30 -5.96
N LYS A 33 17.84 11.26 -6.64
CA LYS A 33 16.45 10.80 -6.59
C LYS A 33 16.41 9.28 -6.52
N TYR A 34 15.72 8.75 -5.53
CA TYR A 34 15.45 7.31 -5.43
C TYR A 34 13.99 7.03 -5.75
N ILE A 35 13.74 6.54 -6.97
CA ILE A 35 12.40 6.27 -7.49
C ILE A 35 12.22 4.76 -7.53
N LEU A 36 11.24 4.24 -6.80
CA LEU A 36 11.10 2.81 -6.60
C LEU A 36 9.66 2.36 -6.80
N SER A 37 9.47 1.34 -7.63
CA SER A 37 8.23 0.60 -7.71
C SER A 37 8.26 -0.61 -6.77
N MET A 38 7.11 -1.02 -6.25
CA MET A 38 6.94 -2.38 -5.71
C MET A 38 7.37 -3.37 -6.80
N PHE A 39 8.37 -4.19 -6.51
CA PHE A 39 8.86 -5.20 -7.44
C PHE A 39 7.83 -6.34 -7.62
N PRO A 40 7.82 -7.05 -8.76
CA PRO A 40 6.81 -8.05 -9.05
C PRO A 40 7.17 -9.44 -8.48
N PHE A 41 6.14 -10.25 -8.27
CA PHE A 41 6.30 -11.70 -8.15
C PHE A 41 6.48 -12.33 -9.55
N PRO A 42 7.54 -13.13 -9.81
CA PRO A 42 7.77 -13.83 -11.07
C PRO A 42 6.91 -15.11 -11.20
N SER A 43 5.59 -14.94 -11.04
CA SER A 43 4.59 -16.01 -11.08
C SER A 43 4.01 -16.26 -12.49
N GLY A 44 4.54 -15.57 -13.50
CA GLY A 44 4.17 -15.70 -14.91
C GLY A 44 4.52 -14.41 -15.65
N ARG A 45 3.68 -13.97 -16.58
CA ARG A 45 3.91 -12.76 -17.40
C ARG A 45 3.42 -11.46 -16.76
N LEU A 46 3.86 -10.33 -17.33
CA LEU A 46 3.28 -9.02 -17.03
C LEU A 46 1.82 -8.93 -17.49
N HIS A 47 1.14 -7.90 -16.98
CA HIS A 47 -0.21 -7.52 -17.38
C HIS A 47 -0.34 -6.01 -17.25
N MET A 48 -1.40 -5.40 -17.76
CA MET A 48 -1.51 -3.93 -17.78
C MET A 48 -1.47 -3.23 -16.41
N GLY A 49 -1.84 -3.91 -15.32
CA GLY A 49 -1.58 -3.41 -13.95
C GLY A 49 -0.09 -3.21 -13.62
N HIS A 50 0.79 -4.09 -14.11
CA HIS A 50 2.23 -3.93 -13.99
C HIS A 50 2.72 -2.77 -14.87
N VAL A 51 2.26 -2.72 -16.13
CA VAL A 51 2.62 -1.64 -17.06
C VAL A 51 2.25 -0.28 -16.47
N ARG A 52 1.12 -0.18 -15.76
CA ARG A 52 0.74 1.03 -15.00
C ARG A 52 1.73 1.42 -13.93
N ASN A 53 2.10 0.49 -13.06
CA ASN A 53 3.01 0.78 -11.95
C ASN A 53 4.35 1.27 -12.45
N TYR A 54 4.93 0.54 -13.40
CA TYR A 54 6.26 0.81 -13.90
C TYR A 54 6.30 1.99 -14.89
N SER A 55 5.22 2.28 -15.63
CA SER A 55 5.17 3.51 -16.45
C SER A 55 5.12 4.77 -15.58
N ILE A 56 4.46 4.72 -14.42
CA ILE A 56 4.42 5.84 -13.48
C ILE A 56 5.82 6.09 -12.90
N SER A 57 6.48 5.06 -12.36
CA SER A 57 7.82 5.23 -11.80
C SER A 57 8.85 5.60 -12.88
N ASP A 58 8.72 5.06 -14.08
CA ASP A 58 9.61 5.40 -15.20
C ASP A 58 9.45 6.84 -15.66
N ALA A 59 8.23 7.37 -15.71
CA ALA A 59 8.00 8.77 -16.03
C ALA A 59 8.67 9.69 -14.99
N LEU A 60 8.54 9.38 -13.70
CA LEU A 60 9.21 10.12 -12.61
C LEU A 60 10.74 10.05 -12.76
N ALA A 61 11.28 8.86 -13.01
CA ALA A 61 12.72 8.64 -13.13
C ALA A 61 13.30 9.41 -14.32
N ARG A 62 12.67 9.34 -15.50
CA ARG A 62 13.08 10.06 -16.71
C ARG A 62 13.02 11.58 -16.52
N TYR A 63 11.92 12.09 -15.97
CA TYR A 63 11.81 13.52 -15.68
C TYR A 63 12.96 14.00 -14.79
N HIS A 64 13.24 13.31 -13.69
CA HIS A 64 14.32 13.72 -12.78
C HIS A 64 15.72 13.60 -13.38
N ARG A 65 15.97 12.62 -14.27
CA ARG A 65 17.22 12.57 -15.05
C ARG A 65 17.36 13.79 -15.96
N GLN A 66 16.30 14.21 -16.64
CA GLN A 66 16.32 15.45 -17.44
C GLN A 66 16.58 16.71 -16.60
N GLN A 67 16.16 16.71 -15.32
CA GLN A 67 16.48 17.78 -14.37
C GLN A 67 17.94 17.77 -13.87
N GLY A 68 18.77 16.83 -14.35
CA GLY A 68 20.18 16.70 -13.97
C GLY A 68 20.42 16.01 -12.64
N LYS A 69 19.42 15.28 -12.11
CA LYS A 69 19.55 14.54 -10.85
C LYS A 69 20.19 13.17 -11.07
N ASN A 70 20.92 12.69 -10.06
CA ASN A 70 21.40 11.32 -10.02
C ASN A 70 20.24 10.39 -9.62
N VAL A 71 19.70 9.64 -10.57
CA VAL A 71 18.48 8.84 -10.36
C VAL A 71 18.81 7.35 -10.19
N LEU A 72 18.53 6.82 -9.01
CA LEU A 72 18.44 5.38 -8.79
C LEU A 72 16.99 4.95 -9.04
N HIS A 73 16.79 4.20 -10.12
CA HIS A 73 15.50 3.59 -10.50
C HIS A 73 15.74 2.09 -10.72
N PRO A 74 15.66 1.26 -9.66
CA PRO A 74 15.99 -0.14 -9.76
C PRO A 74 14.75 -1.00 -10.06
N ILE A 75 14.98 -2.25 -10.44
CA ILE A 75 13.97 -3.29 -10.48
C ILE A 75 14.58 -4.59 -9.97
N GLY A 76 13.75 -5.48 -9.43
CA GLY A 76 14.15 -6.82 -9.01
C GLY A 76 12.94 -7.73 -9.05
N PHE A 77 13.01 -8.87 -8.38
CA PHE A 77 11.94 -9.85 -8.37
C PHE A 77 11.75 -10.43 -6.98
N ASP A 78 10.51 -10.38 -6.48
CA ASP A 78 10.15 -11.08 -5.24
C ASP A 78 9.93 -12.55 -5.55
N SER A 79 11.03 -13.30 -5.58
CA SER A 79 11.12 -14.56 -6.30
C SER A 79 10.98 -15.80 -5.42
N PHE A 80 10.93 -15.63 -4.10
CA PHE A 80 10.53 -16.69 -3.18
C PHE A 80 9.00 -16.77 -3.01
N GLY A 81 8.57 -17.90 -2.43
CA GLY A 81 7.23 -18.11 -1.92
C GLY A 81 6.30 -18.93 -2.78
N MET A 82 5.12 -19.10 -2.20
CA MET A 82 4.08 -19.95 -2.75
C MET A 82 3.49 -19.55 -4.10
N PRO A 83 3.40 -18.26 -4.50
CA PRO A 83 2.94 -17.94 -5.86
C PRO A 83 3.81 -18.62 -6.94
N ALA A 84 5.13 -18.62 -6.76
CA ALA A 84 6.06 -19.28 -7.66
C ALA A 84 6.03 -20.80 -7.49
N GLU A 85 6.03 -21.30 -6.25
CA GLU A 85 5.98 -22.74 -5.94
C GLU A 85 4.73 -23.43 -6.51
N ASN A 86 3.54 -22.88 -6.24
CA ASN A 86 2.27 -23.44 -6.70
C ASN A 86 2.17 -23.43 -8.23
N ALA A 87 2.68 -22.37 -8.87
CA ALA A 87 2.70 -22.27 -10.32
C ALA A 87 3.65 -23.32 -10.92
N ALA A 88 4.81 -23.55 -10.31
CA ALA A 88 5.75 -24.57 -10.74
C ALA A 88 5.16 -25.99 -10.58
N ILE A 89 4.55 -26.30 -9.43
CA ILE A 89 3.87 -27.58 -9.17
C ILE A 89 2.78 -27.85 -10.22
N LYS A 90 1.92 -26.85 -10.49
CA LYS A 90 0.84 -26.97 -11.48
C LYS A 90 1.35 -27.29 -12.89
N ASN A 91 2.57 -26.85 -13.22
CA ASN A 91 3.21 -27.06 -14.52
C ASN A 91 4.24 -28.21 -14.50
N GLY A 92 4.32 -29.00 -13.42
CA GLY A 92 5.26 -30.12 -13.30
C GLY A 92 6.72 -29.70 -13.41
N SER A 93 7.06 -28.49 -12.96
CA SER A 93 8.39 -27.88 -13.07
C SER A 93 8.99 -27.61 -11.68
N HIS A 94 10.32 -27.55 -11.58
CA HIS A 94 10.99 -27.15 -10.35
C HIS A 94 10.79 -25.63 -10.10
N PRO A 95 10.44 -25.18 -8.88
CA PRO A 95 10.19 -23.76 -8.57
C PRO A 95 11.33 -22.83 -8.98
N LYS A 96 12.59 -23.23 -8.76
CA LYS A 96 13.77 -22.50 -9.24
C LYS A 96 13.70 -22.25 -10.75
N GLY A 97 13.61 -23.31 -11.56
CA GLY A 97 13.54 -23.20 -13.02
C GLY A 97 12.38 -22.33 -13.48
N TRP A 98 11.17 -22.62 -12.99
CA TRP A 98 9.97 -21.83 -13.30
C TRP A 98 10.11 -20.35 -12.96
N THR A 99 10.71 -20.05 -11.81
CA THR A 99 10.95 -18.69 -11.32
C THR A 99 11.90 -17.94 -12.25
N TYR A 100 13.08 -18.49 -12.54
CA TYR A 100 14.06 -17.82 -13.39
C TYR A 100 13.61 -17.70 -14.85
N ASP A 101 12.88 -18.69 -15.38
CA ASP A 101 12.25 -18.59 -16.71
C ASP A 101 11.27 -17.40 -16.78
N ASN A 102 10.45 -17.20 -15.73
CA ASN A 102 9.54 -16.05 -15.66
C ASN A 102 10.28 -14.73 -15.46
N ILE A 103 11.36 -14.72 -14.65
CA ILE A 103 12.22 -13.54 -14.49
C ILE A 103 12.75 -13.12 -15.86
N ASP A 104 13.35 -14.04 -16.61
CA ASP A 104 13.91 -13.75 -17.93
C ASP A 104 12.84 -13.23 -18.90
N TYR A 105 11.64 -13.83 -18.89
CA TYR A 105 10.53 -13.35 -19.70
C TYR A 105 10.10 -11.93 -19.32
N MET A 106 9.86 -11.69 -18.02
CA MET A 106 9.42 -10.38 -17.52
C MET A 106 10.47 -9.29 -17.74
N LYS A 107 11.76 -9.61 -17.62
CA LYS A 107 12.85 -8.69 -17.98
C LYS A 107 12.74 -8.28 -19.45
N ASN A 108 12.52 -9.24 -20.35
CA ASN A 108 12.33 -8.93 -21.76
C ASN A 108 11.13 -8.01 -21.99
N GLU A 109 10.00 -8.26 -21.33
CA GLU A 109 8.82 -7.39 -21.42
C GLU A 109 9.10 -5.97 -20.88
N PHE A 110 9.78 -5.84 -19.73
CA PHE A 110 10.15 -4.53 -19.17
C PHE A 110 11.01 -3.71 -20.12
N TYR A 111 12.00 -4.35 -20.76
CA TYR A 111 12.89 -3.68 -21.67
C TYR A 111 12.29 -3.43 -23.05
N ALA A 112 11.36 -4.28 -23.50
CA ALA A 112 10.55 -4.02 -24.68
C ALA A 112 9.60 -2.82 -24.47
N LEU A 113 9.15 -2.56 -23.24
CA LEU A 113 8.41 -1.35 -22.87
C LEU A 113 9.32 -0.11 -22.70
N GLY A 114 10.64 -0.27 -22.79
CA GLY A 114 11.60 0.81 -22.66
C GLY A 114 11.68 1.41 -21.25
N PHE A 115 11.42 0.63 -20.19
CA PHE A 115 11.61 1.13 -18.82
C PHE A 115 13.10 1.37 -18.51
N SER A 116 13.38 2.47 -17.84
CA SER A 116 14.71 3.03 -17.56
C SER A 116 15.28 2.53 -16.23
N PHE A 117 15.24 1.21 -16.03
CA PHE A 117 15.78 0.58 -14.83
C PHE A 117 17.32 0.53 -14.85
N SER A 118 17.94 0.59 -13.67
CA SER A 118 19.35 0.20 -13.47
C SER A 118 19.46 -1.32 -13.62
N ARG A 119 20.12 -1.75 -14.69
CA ARG A 119 20.34 -3.16 -15.04
C ARG A 119 21.38 -3.80 -14.14
N LYS A 120 22.39 -3.03 -13.72
CA LYS A 120 23.50 -3.53 -12.88
C LYS A 120 23.11 -3.77 -11.42
N ARG A 121 21.91 -3.34 -11.01
CA ARG A 121 21.36 -3.52 -9.66
C ARG A 121 20.13 -4.42 -9.64
N GLU A 122 19.85 -5.14 -10.74
CA GLU A 122 18.81 -6.16 -10.78
C GLU A 122 19.16 -7.33 -9.86
N MET A 123 18.16 -7.82 -9.12
CA MET A 123 18.33 -8.97 -8.24
C MET A 123 17.02 -9.75 -8.08
N ALA A 124 17.14 -11.02 -7.69
CA ALA A 124 16.02 -11.85 -7.27
C ALA A 124 16.17 -12.16 -5.77
N THR A 125 15.08 -12.11 -5.01
CA THR A 125 15.16 -12.37 -3.55
C THR A 125 15.55 -13.82 -3.23
N SER A 126 15.40 -14.72 -4.21
CA SER A 126 15.84 -16.12 -4.17
C SER A 126 17.31 -16.34 -4.50
N ASP A 127 18.06 -15.29 -4.83
CA ASP A 127 19.50 -15.41 -5.05
C ASP A 127 20.19 -15.74 -3.72
N GLU A 128 21.16 -16.65 -3.76
CA GLU A 128 21.90 -17.10 -2.58
C GLU A 128 22.58 -15.94 -1.84
N LEU A 129 23.08 -14.96 -2.60
CA LEU A 129 23.73 -13.78 -2.05
C LEU A 129 22.74 -12.87 -1.31
N TYR A 130 21.51 -12.73 -1.80
CA TYR A 130 20.44 -12.02 -1.09
C TYR A 130 20.09 -12.76 0.22
N THR A 131 19.88 -14.07 0.11
CA THR A 131 19.53 -14.96 1.23
C THR A 131 20.61 -14.95 2.32
N LYS A 132 21.89 -14.90 1.94
CA LYS A 132 23.03 -14.81 2.88
C LYS A 132 22.91 -13.62 3.82
N PHE A 133 22.63 -12.44 3.26
CA PHE A 133 22.51 -11.22 4.06
C PHE A 133 21.23 -11.23 4.89
N GLU A 134 20.12 -11.68 4.32
CA GLU A 134 18.86 -11.87 5.04
C GLU A 134 19.07 -12.75 6.28
N GLN A 135 19.63 -13.95 6.11
CA GLN A 135 19.92 -14.88 7.21
C GLN A 135 20.84 -14.27 8.28
N SER A 136 21.81 -13.43 7.89
CA SER A 136 22.62 -12.71 8.88
C SER A 136 21.77 -11.76 9.73
N PHE A 137 20.86 -10.98 9.12
CA PHE A 137 19.98 -10.07 9.86
C PHE A 137 19.04 -10.83 10.80
N ILE A 138 18.57 -12.01 10.39
CA ILE A 138 17.72 -12.87 11.20
C ILE A 138 18.44 -13.36 12.47
N ILE A 139 19.72 -13.71 12.36
CA ILE A 139 20.56 -14.03 13.52
C ILE A 139 20.65 -12.81 14.44
N ASP A 140 20.94 -11.62 13.90
CA ASP A 140 21.05 -10.39 14.69
C ASP A 140 19.74 -10.04 15.43
N MET A 141 18.60 -10.22 14.76
CA MET A 141 17.27 -10.02 15.37
C MET A 141 16.99 -11.02 16.49
N TYR A 142 17.38 -12.29 16.32
CA TYR A 142 17.21 -13.31 17.35
C TYR A 142 18.12 -13.04 18.56
N GLU A 143 19.39 -12.68 18.32
CA GLU A 143 20.33 -12.28 19.39
C GLU A 143 19.81 -11.09 20.21
N LYS A 144 19.13 -10.14 19.55
CA LYS A 144 18.52 -8.98 20.22
C LYS A 144 17.16 -9.27 20.86
N GLY A 145 16.64 -10.48 20.71
CA GLY A 145 15.33 -10.88 21.23
C GLY A 145 14.14 -10.29 20.48
N LEU A 146 14.36 -9.78 19.27
CA LEU A 146 13.34 -9.23 18.35
C LEU A 146 12.68 -10.33 17.50
N LEU A 147 13.33 -11.48 17.38
CA LEU A 147 12.78 -12.72 16.84
C LEU A 147 12.79 -13.77 17.95
N TYR A 148 11.69 -14.52 18.11
CA TYR A 148 11.59 -15.59 19.10
C TYR A 148 10.80 -16.78 18.56
N ARG A 149 10.88 -17.92 19.24
CA ARG A 149 10.14 -19.14 18.90
C ARG A 149 9.16 -19.48 20.00
N GLU A 150 7.92 -19.76 19.63
CA GLU A 150 6.86 -20.16 20.56
C GLU A 150 5.97 -21.26 19.95
N LYS A 151 5.38 -22.09 20.81
CA LYS A 151 4.43 -23.12 20.43
C LYS A 151 3.00 -22.60 20.56
N GLY A 152 2.16 -22.77 19.54
CA GLY A 152 0.79 -22.29 19.57
C GLY A 152 -0.15 -22.94 18.56
N MET A 153 -1.44 -22.59 18.65
CA MET A 153 -2.51 -23.03 17.74
C MET A 153 -2.60 -22.11 16.51
N LEU A 154 -1.99 -22.53 15.42
CA LEU A 154 -1.75 -21.73 14.22
C LEU A 154 -2.83 -21.95 13.16
N ASN A 155 -3.04 -20.93 12.30
CA ASN A 155 -3.93 -21.08 11.14
C ASN A 155 -3.23 -21.98 10.12
N TRP A 156 -3.79 -23.15 9.86
CA TRP A 156 -3.27 -24.13 8.90
C TRP A 156 -4.21 -24.23 7.72
N CYS A 157 -3.69 -24.05 6.51
CA CYS A 157 -4.44 -24.34 5.30
C CYS A 157 -4.25 -25.82 4.93
N PRO A 158 -5.30 -26.66 4.95
CA PRO A 158 -5.15 -28.08 4.62
C PRO A 158 -4.96 -28.34 3.12
N ASN A 159 -5.40 -27.44 2.25
CA ASN A 159 -5.10 -27.54 0.82
C ASN A 159 -3.65 -27.19 0.55
N ASP A 160 -3.20 -26.08 1.13
CA ASP A 160 -1.83 -25.64 0.89
C ASP A 160 -0.86 -26.52 1.66
N GLN A 161 -1.16 -27.02 2.87
CA GLN A 161 -0.23 -27.71 3.77
C GLN A 161 0.84 -26.78 4.36
N THR A 162 0.45 -25.57 4.78
CA THR A 162 1.33 -24.63 5.51
C THR A 162 0.54 -23.78 6.50
N VAL A 163 1.25 -23.22 7.46
CA VAL A 163 0.72 -22.15 8.31
C VAL A 163 0.55 -20.86 7.51
N LEU A 164 -0.51 -20.11 7.84
CA LEU A 164 -0.83 -18.77 7.38
C LEU A 164 -0.73 -17.78 8.54
N ALA A 165 -0.14 -16.60 8.29
CA ALA A 165 -0.25 -15.47 9.21
C ALA A 165 -1.72 -15.02 9.36
N ASN A 166 -2.05 -14.27 10.41
CA ASN A 166 -3.43 -13.80 10.62
C ASN A 166 -3.91 -12.93 9.45
N GLU A 167 -3.00 -12.14 8.90
CA GLU A 167 -3.20 -11.26 7.75
C GLU A 167 -3.48 -12.03 6.45
N GLN A 168 -3.10 -13.31 6.40
CA GLN A 168 -3.27 -14.21 5.24
C GLN A 168 -4.57 -15.03 5.34
N VAL A 169 -5.41 -14.77 6.34
CA VAL A 169 -6.74 -15.39 6.49
C VAL A 169 -7.81 -14.34 6.16
N VAL A 170 -8.55 -14.58 5.08
CA VAL A 170 -9.64 -13.70 4.61
C VAL A 170 -10.94 -14.47 4.74
N ASP A 171 -11.89 -13.92 5.50
CA ASP A 171 -13.23 -14.51 5.73
C ASP A 171 -13.23 -15.98 6.21
N GLY A 172 -12.17 -16.41 6.90
CA GLY A 172 -12.01 -17.75 7.49
C GLY A 172 -11.32 -18.74 6.55
N CYS A 173 -10.95 -18.28 5.37
CA CYS A 173 -10.32 -19.05 4.32
C CYS A 173 -8.90 -18.57 4.05
N CYS A 174 -8.11 -19.42 3.40
CA CYS A 174 -6.83 -19.04 2.82
C CYS A 174 -7.03 -17.94 1.77
N TRP A 175 -6.28 -16.84 1.86
CA TRP A 175 -6.34 -15.70 0.94
C TRP A 175 -6.07 -16.02 -0.54
N ARG A 176 -5.59 -17.23 -0.87
CA ARG A 176 -5.24 -17.64 -2.24
C ARG A 176 -6.14 -18.69 -2.83
N CYS A 177 -6.47 -19.72 -2.06
CA CYS A 177 -7.16 -20.91 -2.55
C CYS A 177 -8.58 -21.04 -1.98
N ASP A 178 -9.02 -20.06 -1.19
CA ASP A 178 -10.36 -19.97 -0.59
C ASP A 178 -10.75 -21.19 0.26
N THR A 179 -9.77 -22.03 0.61
CA THR A 179 -9.98 -23.22 1.44
C THR A 179 -10.14 -22.81 2.91
N PRO A 180 -11.17 -23.31 3.61
CA PRO A 180 -11.35 -23.07 5.05
C PRO A 180 -10.12 -23.50 5.85
N ILE A 181 -9.64 -22.63 6.74
CA ILE A 181 -8.47 -22.93 7.59
C ILE A 181 -8.87 -23.80 8.78
N VAL A 182 -7.93 -24.60 9.26
CA VAL A 182 -8.02 -25.35 10.52
C VAL A 182 -6.98 -24.86 11.51
N LYS A 183 -7.12 -25.18 12.80
CA LYS A 183 -6.10 -24.87 13.81
C LYS A 183 -5.19 -26.08 14.04
N LYS A 184 -3.88 -25.85 14.05
CA LYS A 184 -2.87 -26.91 14.29
C LYS A 184 -1.83 -26.43 15.30
N ASP A 185 -1.49 -27.28 16.27
CA ASP A 185 -0.51 -27.00 17.31
C ASP A 185 0.92 -27.21 16.78
N MET A 186 1.71 -26.14 16.63
CA MET A 186 3.09 -26.22 16.11
C MET A 186 3.99 -25.12 16.71
N ASN A 187 5.31 -25.32 16.63
CA ASN A 187 6.28 -24.27 16.92
C ASN A 187 6.38 -23.31 15.73
N GLN A 188 6.51 -22.01 16.00
CA GLN A 188 6.68 -20.99 14.97
C GLN A 188 7.60 -19.88 15.46
N TYR A 189 8.32 -19.26 14.51
CA TYR A 189 9.09 -18.04 14.75
C TYR A 189 8.23 -16.79 14.55
N TYR A 190 8.42 -15.82 15.43
CA TYR A 190 7.69 -14.57 15.46
C TYR A 190 8.62 -13.37 15.58
N PHE A 191 8.41 -12.36 14.74
CA PHE A 191 8.97 -11.03 14.97
C PHE A 191 8.12 -10.27 15.98
N LYS A 192 8.77 -9.67 16.97
CA LYS A 192 8.16 -8.83 18.00
C LYS A 192 7.78 -7.45 17.49
N ILE A 193 7.00 -7.39 16.41
CA ILE A 193 6.51 -6.13 15.86
C ILE A 193 5.66 -5.36 16.88
N THR A 194 5.01 -6.04 17.83
CA THR A 194 4.21 -5.38 18.87
C THR A 194 5.05 -4.50 19.80
N GLN A 195 6.35 -4.78 19.96
CA GLN A 195 7.28 -3.93 20.70
C GLN A 195 7.39 -2.52 20.09
N TYR A 196 7.10 -2.39 18.79
CA TYR A 196 7.14 -1.14 18.04
C TYR A 196 5.74 -0.54 17.80
N SER A 197 4.68 -1.05 18.44
CA SER A 197 3.29 -0.62 18.15
C SER A 197 3.06 0.87 18.37
N ASP A 198 3.59 1.42 19.47
CA ASP A 198 3.51 2.86 19.77
C ASP A 198 4.22 3.68 18.70
N GLU A 199 5.46 3.34 18.40
CA GLU A 199 6.30 4.04 17.44
C GLU A 199 5.75 3.96 16.01
N LEU A 200 5.32 2.77 15.57
CA LEU A 200 4.68 2.57 14.27
C LEU A 200 3.39 3.39 14.14
N LEU A 201 2.68 3.65 15.24
CA LEU A 201 1.45 4.44 15.23
C LEU A 201 1.75 5.94 15.26
N ASP A 202 2.61 6.38 16.18
CA ASP A 202 2.92 7.79 16.40
C ASP A 202 3.61 8.39 15.16
N ASP A 203 4.49 7.63 14.50
CA ASP A 203 5.24 8.08 13.32
C ASP A 203 4.39 8.16 12.04
N LEU A 204 3.13 7.66 12.05
CA LEU A 204 2.19 7.91 10.94
C LEU A 204 1.99 9.41 10.69
N LYS A 205 2.15 10.23 11.74
CA LYS A 205 2.07 11.69 11.65
C LYS A 205 3.19 12.28 10.79
N GLU A 206 4.39 11.71 10.84
CA GLU A 206 5.53 12.17 10.04
C GLU A 206 5.33 11.89 8.55
N LEU A 207 4.54 10.85 8.23
CA LEU A 207 4.22 10.41 6.88
C LEU A 207 3.07 11.19 6.24
N GLU A 208 2.31 12.00 6.99
CA GLU A 208 1.12 12.73 6.49
C GLU A 208 1.40 13.63 5.28
N ALA A 209 2.62 14.14 5.16
CA ALA A 209 3.02 15.02 4.05
C ALA A 209 3.19 14.26 2.72
N GLY A 210 3.53 12.97 2.77
CA GLY A 210 3.90 12.18 1.59
C GLY A 210 3.01 10.96 1.33
N TRP A 211 2.20 10.54 2.30
CA TRP A 211 1.39 9.33 2.22
C TRP A 211 -0.12 9.62 2.08
N PRO A 212 -0.86 8.78 1.34
CA PRO A 212 -2.30 8.93 1.24
C PRO A 212 -2.98 8.69 2.59
N LYS A 213 -3.89 9.59 2.99
CA LYS A 213 -4.67 9.48 4.24
C LYS A 213 -5.34 8.12 4.42
N GLN A 214 -5.84 7.53 3.33
CA GLN A 214 -6.45 6.21 3.34
C GLN A 214 -5.49 5.13 3.86
N VAL A 215 -4.23 5.13 3.43
CA VAL A 215 -3.21 4.18 3.90
C VAL A 215 -2.91 4.38 5.38
N LEU A 216 -2.74 5.64 5.80
CA LEU A 216 -2.49 5.99 7.20
C LEU A 216 -3.62 5.51 8.10
N THR A 217 -4.88 5.78 7.74
CA THR A 217 -6.06 5.31 8.46
C THR A 217 -6.16 3.77 8.46
N MET A 218 -5.79 3.09 7.38
CA MET A 218 -5.74 1.63 7.34
C MET A 218 -4.71 1.08 8.35
N GLN A 219 -3.52 1.67 8.43
CA GLN A 219 -2.49 1.25 9.40
C GLN A 219 -2.88 1.59 10.84
N GLU A 220 -3.42 2.79 11.11
CA GLU A 220 -3.93 3.18 12.43
C GLU A 220 -4.98 2.18 12.95
N ASN A 221 -5.96 1.84 12.11
CA ASN A 221 -7.00 0.87 12.44
C ASN A 221 -6.46 -0.56 12.58
N TRP A 222 -5.39 -0.91 11.85
CA TRP A 222 -4.75 -2.22 11.94
C TRP A 222 -3.95 -2.36 13.24
N ILE A 223 -3.15 -1.34 13.59
CA ILE A 223 -2.41 -1.29 14.84
C ILE A 223 -3.39 -1.30 16.02
N GLY A 224 -4.46 -0.51 15.92
CA GLY A 224 -5.64 -0.60 16.78
C GLY A 224 -5.30 -0.41 18.27
N LYS A 225 -4.63 0.70 18.60
CA LYS A 225 -4.33 1.08 19.98
C LYS A 225 -5.61 1.43 20.73
N SER A 226 -5.82 0.79 21.87
CA SER A 226 -6.95 1.01 22.74
C SER A 226 -6.49 1.17 24.19
N ASN A 227 -7.08 2.13 24.90
CA ASN A 227 -6.85 2.31 26.33
C ASN A 227 -8.08 1.79 27.07
N GLY A 228 -7.86 1.03 28.13
CA GLY A 228 -8.95 0.44 28.89
C GLY A 228 -8.57 0.14 30.34
N LEU A 229 -9.44 -0.63 30.98
CA LEU A 229 -9.28 -1.13 32.33
C LEU A 229 -9.05 -2.65 32.27
N ALA A 230 -7.94 -3.12 32.84
CA ALA A 230 -7.73 -4.53 33.14
C ALA A 230 -8.00 -4.78 34.63
N PHE A 231 -8.73 -5.84 34.96
CA PHE A 231 -9.06 -6.19 36.34
C PHE A 231 -9.43 -7.66 36.47
N ASP A 232 -9.39 -8.18 37.69
CA ASP A 232 -9.74 -9.57 38.00
C ASP A 232 -11.21 -9.71 38.42
N LEU A 233 -11.86 -10.76 37.92
CA LEU A 233 -13.16 -11.21 38.37
C LEU A 233 -13.00 -12.46 39.23
N PHE A 234 -13.25 -12.30 40.53
CA PHE A 234 -13.08 -13.37 41.52
C PHE A 234 -14.30 -14.29 41.55
N PHE A 235 -14.05 -15.59 41.59
CA PHE A 235 -15.09 -16.61 41.76
C PHE A 235 -15.75 -16.52 43.13
N ASP A 236 -17.04 -16.87 43.20
CA ASP A 236 -17.71 -17.11 44.48
C ASP A 236 -17.22 -18.42 45.14
N ASP A 237 -17.55 -18.62 46.41
CA ASP A 237 -17.04 -19.76 47.18
C ASP A 237 -17.51 -21.12 46.61
N GLU A 238 -18.72 -21.18 46.05
CA GLU A 238 -19.24 -22.39 45.39
C GLU A 238 -18.44 -22.73 44.12
N SER A 239 -18.14 -21.73 43.30
CA SER A 239 -17.38 -21.90 42.06
C SER A 239 -15.92 -22.25 42.34
N LYS A 240 -15.31 -21.65 43.38
CA LYS A 240 -13.97 -22.04 43.85
C LYS A 240 -13.93 -23.50 44.28
N ALA A 241 -14.95 -23.96 45.01
CA ALA A 241 -15.07 -25.37 45.39
C ALA A 241 -15.21 -26.29 44.16
N LYS A 242 -16.04 -25.92 43.17
CA LYS A 242 -16.17 -26.68 41.90
C LYS A 242 -14.87 -26.78 41.13
N LEU A 243 -14.02 -25.74 41.17
CA LEU A 243 -12.71 -25.70 40.53
C LEU A 243 -11.58 -26.30 41.38
N ASN A 244 -11.89 -27.02 42.46
CA ASN A 244 -10.91 -27.59 43.41
C ASN A 244 -9.90 -26.55 43.93
N ALA A 245 -10.34 -25.28 44.10
CA ALA A 245 -9.51 -24.15 44.48
C ALA A 245 -8.28 -23.91 43.56
N LYS A 246 -8.30 -24.42 42.33
CA LYS A 246 -7.19 -24.25 41.36
C LYS A 246 -7.10 -22.83 40.82
N PHE A 247 -8.23 -22.15 40.70
CA PHE A 247 -8.35 -20.78 40.19
C PHE A 247 -9.15 -19.92 41.17
N GLU A 248 -8.64 -18.74 41.50
CA GLU A 248 -9.33 -17.78 42.37
C GLU A 248 -10.12 -16.73 41.57
N SER A 249 -9.65 -16.43 40.36
CA SER A 249 -10.19 -15.41 39.45
C SER A 249 -9.81 -15.71 37.99
N PHE A 250 -10.30 -14.88 37.09
CA PHE A 250 -9.72 -14.65 35.76
C PHE A 250 -9.69 -13.15 35.48
N ASP A 251 -8.71 -12.70 34.71
CA ASP A 251 -8.57 -11.29 34.34
C ASP A 251 -9.43 -10.96 33.12
N VAL A 252 -9.90 -9.73 33.03
CA VAL A 252 -10.66 -9.21 31.89
C VAL A 252 -10.16 -7.82 31.50
N PHE A 253 -10.32 -7.47 30.23
CA PHE A 253 -10.02 -6.14 29.70
C PHE A 253 -11.26 -5.50 29.07
N THR A 254 -11.47 -4.21 29.31
CA THR A 254 -12.54 -3.44 28.67
C THR A 254 -12.10 -2.03 28.28
N THR A 255 -12.51 -1.58 27.10
CA THR A 255 -12.38 -0.19 26.64
C THR A 255 -13.55 0.69 27.10
N ARG A 256 -14.57 0.08 27.72
CA ARG A 256 -15.78 0.75 28.22
C ARG A 256 -15.93 0.57 29.74
N PRO A 257 -14.94 0.98 30.57
CA PRO A 257 -15.10 0.91 32.01
C PRO A 257 -16.27 1.76 32.54
N ASP A 258 -16.74 2.74 31.75
CA ASP A 258 -17.96 3.49 32.04
C ASP A 258 -19.24 2.65 32.15
N THR A 259 -19.25 1.44 31.57
CA THR A 259 -20.42 0.57 31.55
C THR A 259 -20.38 -0.52 32.63
N ILE A 260 -19.35 -0.55 33.50
CA ILE A 260 -19.08 -1.67 34.40
C ILE A 260 -20.27 -2.06 35.29
N TYR A 261 -21.07 -1.10 35.76
CA TYR A 261 -22.26 -1.38 36.58
C TYR A 261 -23.36 -2.15 35.84
N GLY A 262 -23.31 -2.16 34.51
CA GLY A 262 -24.25 -2.87 33.64
C GLY A 262 -23.87 -4.33 33.39
N VAL A 263 -22.75 -4.82 33.94
CA VAL A 263 -22.32 -6.21 33.73
C VAL A 263 -23.40 -7.17 34.24
N SER A 264 -23.87 -8.06 33.36
CA SER A 264 -24.92 -9.04 33.67
C SER A 264 -24.49 -10.49 33.50
N TYR A 265 -23.45 -10.75 32.72
CA TYR A 265 -22.76 -12.03 32.64
C TYR A 265 -21.29 -11.81 32.27
N THR A 266 -20.49 -12.87 32.34
CA THR A 266 -19.09 -12.87 31.87
C THR A 266 -18.89 -14.05 30.94
N ALA A 267 -17.98 -13.94 29.98
CA ALA A 267 -17.75 -15.01 29.02
C ALA A 267 -16.27 -15.36 28.87
N LEU A 268 -15.98 -16.66 28.81
CA LEU A 268 -14.66 -17.23 28.53
C LEU A 268 -14.62 -17.77 27.11
N ALA A 269 -13.45 -17.68 26.48
CA ALA A 269 -13.15 -18.38 25.25
C ALA A 269 -13.23 -19.91 25.47
N PRO A 270 -13.67 -20.69 24.46
CA PRO A 270 -13.68 -22.15 24.55
C PRO A 270 -12.31 -22.74 24.93
N GLU A 271 -11.22 -22.13 24.48
CA GLU A 271 -9.83 -22.52 24.72
C GLU A 271 -9.26 -22.08 26.08
N HIS A 272 -10.00 -21.28 26.86
CA HIS A 272 -9.49 -20.71 28.11
C HIS A 272 -9.01 -21.79 29.09
N ALA A 273 -7.95 -21.51 29.85
CA ALA A 273 -7.30 -22.48 30.73
C ALA A 273 -8.26 -23.12 31.75
N ILE A 274 -9.22 -22.33 32.26
CA ILE A 274 -10.27 -22.80 33.18
C ILE A 274 -11.18 -23.83 32.50
N VAL A 275 -11.60 -23.57 31.26
CA VAL A 275 -12.44 -24.48 30.49
C VAL A 275 -11.70 -25.79 30.21
N THR A 276 -10.43 -25.69 29.80
CA THR A 276 -9.58 -26.86 29.56
C THR A 276 -9.38 -27.68 30.84
N TYR A 277 -9.09 -27.04 31.98
CA TYR A 277 -8.99 -27.72 33.27
C TYR A 277 -10.27 -28.45 33.66
N MET A 278 -11.45 -27.84 33.45
CA MET A 278 -12.73 -28.48 33.75
C MET A 278 -12.98 -29.72 32.88
N ILE A 279 -12.58 -29.69 31.61
CA ILE A 279 -12.65 -30.87 30.72
C ILE A 279 -11.71 -31.96 31.20
N GLU A 280 -10.43 -31.64 31.47
CA GLU A 280 -9.41 -32.61 31.87
C GLU A 280 -9.70 -33.28 33.22
N ASN A 281 -10.42 -32.60 34.11
CA ASN A 281 -10.78 -33.10 35.43
C ASN A 281 -12.22 -33.64 35.51
N ASN A 282 -12.89 -33.86 34.37
CA ASN A 282 -14.25 -34.39 34.29
C ASN A 282 -15.28 -33.60 35.13
N LEU A 283 -15.15 -32.27 35.15
CA LEU A 283 -16.05 -31.36 35.87
C LEU A 283 -17.26 -30.93 35.03
N LEU A 284 -17.36 -31.41 33.78
CA LEU A 284 -18.42 -31.12 32.83
C LEU A 284 -19.01 -32.43 32.29
N ASP A 285 -20.29 -32.40 31.93
CA ASP A 285 -20.95 -33.54 31.28
C ASP A 285 -20.49 -33.70 29.81
N ALA A 286 -20.75 -34.88 29.24
CA ALA A 286 -20.29 -35.24 27.91
C ALA A 286 -20.86 -34.35 26.78
N ASP A 287 -22.11 -33.91 26.89
CA ASP A 287 -22.76 -33.07 25.88
C ASP A 287 -22.18 -31.65 25.88
N THR A 288 -21.89 -31.12 27.08
CA THR A 288 -21.17 -29.86 27.25
C THR A 288 -19.78 -29.93 26.63
N ILE A 289 -19.00 -30.99 26.91
CA ILE A 289 -17.66 -31.17 26.33
C ILE A 289 -17.72 -31.26 24.80
N ALA A 290 -18.68 -32.00 24.24
CA ALA A 290 -18.88 -32.11 22.80
C ALA A 290 -19.18 -30.74 22.16
N THR A 291 -20.01 -29.92 22.82
CA THR A 291 -20.35 -28.58 22.34
C THR A 291 -19.16 -27.63 22.38
N ILE A 292 -18.38 -27.62 23.48
CA ILE A 292 -17.15 -26.82 23.59
C ILE A 292 -16.14 -27.25 22.53
N THR A 293 -15.97 -28.55 22.32
CA THR A 293 -15.06 -29.10 21.31
C THR A 293 -15.48 -28.67 19.90
N LYS A 294 -16.78 -28.67 19.60
CA LYS A 294 -17.30 -28.14 18.33
C LYS A 294 -16.98 -26.65 18.18
N MET A 295 -17.14 -25.85 19.24
CA MET A 295 -16.75 -24.44 19.21
C MET A 295 -15.24 -24.29 18.94
N LYS A 296 -14.38 -25.01 19.68
CA LYS A 296 -12.91 -25.02 19.48
C LYS A 296 -12.49 -25.36 18.05
N ASN A 297 -13.21 -26.25 17.40
CA ASN A 297 -12.90 -26.68 16.03
C ASN A 297 -13.51 -25.78 14.94
N THR A 298 -14.34 -24.80 15.32
CA THR A 298 -14.92 -23.82 14.40
C THR A 298 -13.93 -22.65 14.20
N SER A 299 -13.81 -22.13 12.98
CA SER A 299 -12.93 -20.99 12.69
C SER A 299 -13.35 -19.74 13.49
N SER A 300 -12.40 -18.88 13.87
CA SER A 300 -12.69 -17.66 14.63
C SER A 300 -13.67 -16.73 13.91
N ILE A 301 -13.68 -16.73 12.57
CA ILE A 301 -14.57 -15.92 11.73
C ILE A 301 -15.98 -16.50 11.73
N ASP A 302 -16.13 -17.82 11.60
CA ASP A 302 -17.45 -18.44 11.68
C ASP A 302 -18.07 -18.33 13.07
N ARG A 303 -17.24 -18.38 14.12
CA ARG A 303 -17.67 -18.10 15.49
C ARG A 303 -18.24 -16.70 15.69
N GLN A 304 -17.87 -15.74 14.83
CA GLN A 304 -18.44 -14.39 14.91
C GLN A 304 -19.81 -14.26 14.23
N LYS A 305 -20.17 -15.15 13.29
CA LYS A 305 -21.43 -15.10 12.52
C LYS A 305 -22.65 -15.44 13.38
N GLU A 306 -22.65 -16.61 14.00
CA GLU A 306 -23.72 -17.02 14.92
C GLU A 306 -23.19 -17.03 16.35
N LYS A 307 -23.78 -16.20 17.22
CA LYS A 307 -23.42 -16.19 18.64
C LYS A 307 -23.94 -17.46 19.31
N ALA A 308 -23.03 -18.29 19.82
CA ALA A 308 -23.36 -19.53 20.51
C ALA A 308 -22.60 -19.61 21.83
N GLY A 309 -23.24 -20.16 22.84
CA GLY A 309 -22.64 -20.29 24.15
C GLY A 309 -23.44 -21.20 25.06
N LEU A 310 -22.85 -21.52 26.19
CA LEU A 310 -23.45 -22.37 27.22
C LEU A 310 -23.04 -21.90 28.62
N PRO A 311 -23.90 -22.06 29.63
CA PRO A 311 -23.57 -21.69 30.99
C PRO A 311 -22.52 -22.66 31.54
N LEU A 312 -21.48 -22.13 32.19
CA LEU A 312 -20.39 -22.96 32.72
C LEU A 312 -20.69 -23.51 34.14
N GLY A 313 -21.80 -23.06 34.74
CA GLY A 313 -22.16 -23.42 36.12
C GLY A 313 -21.25 -22.80 37.19
N LEU A 314 -20.47 -21.79 36.79
CA LEU A 314 -19.61 -20.97 37.63
C LEU A 314 -20.14 -19.54 37.69
N ASN A 315 -19.74 -18.84 38.74
CA ASN A 315 -20.16 -17.49 39.06
C ASN A 315 -18.98 -16.67 39.57
N VAL A 316 -18.97 -15.37 39.23
CA VAL A 316 -18.02 -14.40 39.76
C VAL A 316 -18.74 -13.30 40.53
N ILE A 317 -17.99 -12.60 41.37
CA ILE A 317 -18.48 -11.49 42.17
C ILE A 317 -18.15 -10.18 41.44
N HIS A 318 -19.18 -9.38 41.15
CA HIS A 318 -19.01 -8.07 40.56
C HIS A 318 -18.19 -7.16 41.50
N PRO A 319 -17.06 -6.57 41.06
CA PRO A 319 -16.09 -5.92 41.94
C PRO A 319 -16.62 -4.67 42.67
N LEU A 320 -17.57 -3.93 42.06
CA LEU A 320 -18.17 -2.74 42.68
C LEU A 320 -19.49 -3.00 43.41
N THR A 321 -20.37 -3.84 42.86
CA THR A 321 -21.73 -4.04 43.40
C THR A 321 -21.84 -5.24 44.33
N GLY A 322 -20.87 -6.16 44.32
CA GLY A 322 -20.91 -7.42 45.08
C GLY A 322 -21.94 -8.44 44.58
N LYS A 323 -22.64 -8.16 43.47
CA LYS A 323 -23.63 -9.07 42.89
C LYS A 323 -22.94 -10.29 42.28
N ILE A 324 -23.63 -11.43 42.33
CA ILE A 324 -23.23 -12.65 41.64
C ILE A 324 -23.53 -12.53 40.15
N VAL A 325 -22.54 -12.85 39.31
CA VAL A 325 -22.61 -12.76 37.85
C VAL A 325 -22.22 -14.12 37.24
N PRO A 326 -23.06 -14.70 36.37
CA PRO A 326 -22.81 -16.02 35.80
C PRO A 326 -21.69 -16.00 34.76
N VAL A 327 -20.89 -17.08 34.75
CA VAL A 327 -19.83 -17.33 33.77
C VAL A 327 -20.36 -18.24 32.67
N TRP A 328 -20.18 -17.79 31.43
CA TRP A 328 -20.55 -18.49 30.21
C TRP A 328 -19.31 -18.85 29.41
N ILE A 329 -19.44 -19.87 28.56
CA ILE A 329 -18.55 -20.05 27.41
C ILE A 329 -19.25 -19.41 26.22
N ALA A 330 -18.54 -18.56 25.48
CA ALA A 330 -19.07 -17.94 24.26
C ALA A 330 -18.08 -18.09 23.11
N ASN A 331 -18.58 -18.52 21.96
CA ASN A 331 -17.75 -18.81 20.80
C ASN A 331 -17.04 -17.56 20.22
N PHE A 332 -17.64 -16.38 20.38
CA PHE A 332 -17.09 -15.13 19.86
C PHE A 332 -16.00 -14.50 20.75
N VAL A 333 -15.76 -15.05 21.95
CA VAL A 333 -14.63 -14.65 22.80
C VAL A 333 -13.40 -15.40 22.33
N LEU A 334 -12.31 -14.66 22.08
CA LEU A 334 -11.10 -15.18 21.45
C LEU A 334 -9.93 -15.08 22.43
N MET A 335 -9.13 -16.14 22.55
CA MET A 335 -7.90 -16.11 23.37
C MET A 335 -6.92 -15.02 22.92
N ASP A 336 -6.91 -14.72 21.63
CA ASP A 336 -5.99 -13.74 21.07
C ASP A 336 -6.41 -12.27 21.30
N TYR A 337 -7.44 -12.02 22.11
CA TYR A 337 -7.88 -10.68 22.48
C TYR A 337 -8.04 -10.56 24.00
N GLY A 338 -7.15 -9.78 24.63
CA GLY A 338 -7.04 -9.74 26.09
C GLY A 338 -6.58 -11.08 26.65
N SER A 339 -7.21 -11.54 27.72
CA SER A 339 -6.96 -12.82 28.40
C SER A 339 -7.74 -14.01 27.84
N GLY A 340 -8.57 -13.78 26.81
CA GLY A 340 -9.59 -14.74 26.41
C GLY A 340 -10.80 -14.78 27.35
N ALA A 341 -11.00 -13.73 28.15
CA ALA A 341 -12.18 -13.52 28.97
C ALA A 341 -12.69 -12.08 28.84
N VAL A 342 -14.02 -11.91 28.92
CA VAL A 342 -14.67 -10.60 28.82
C VAL A 342 -15.76 -10.42 29.87
N MET A 343 -15.90 -9.19 30.37
CA MET A 343 -17.14 -8.74 31.00
C MET A 343 -18.15 -8.42 29.91
N ALA A 344 -19.42 -8.79 30.10
CA ALA A 344 -20.46 -8.51 29.12
C ALA A 344 -21.47 -7.48 29.64
N VAL A 345 -21.73 -6.44 28.85
CA VAL A 345 -22.68 -5.37 29.19
C VAL A 345 -23.71 -5.22 28.07
N PRO A 346 -24.76 -6.06 28.05
CA PRO A 346 -25.72 -6.14 26.94
C PRO A 346 -26.38 -4.83 26.55
N ALA A 347 -26.60 -3.92 27.51
CA ALA A 347 -27.23 -2.64 27.18
C ALA A 347 -26.34 -1.72 26.32
N HIS A 348 -25.03 -2.00 26.22
CA HIS A 348 -24.02 -1.08 25.66
C HIS A 348 -22.98 -1.72 24.72
N ASP A 349 -23.12 -3.00 24.37
CA ASP A 349 -22.36 -3.69 23.32
C ASP A 349 -23.33 -4.57 22.51
N ASP A 350 -23.35 -4.40 21.18
CA ASP A 350 -24.30 -5.11 20.31
C ASP A 350 -24.11 -6.64 20.33
N ARG A 351 -22.87 -7.13 20.47
CA ARG A 351 -22.59 -8.58 20.53
C ARG A 351 -23.10 -9.17 21.84
N ASP A 352 -22.90 -8.44 22.93
CA ASP A 352 -23.40 -8.84 24.25
C ASP A 352 -24.93 -8.80 24.29
N TYR A 353 -25.54 -7.82 23.63
CA TYR A 353 -26.99 -7.69 23.48
C TYR A 353 -27.60 -8.88 22.74
N ASP A 354 -27.06 -9.21 21.57
CA ASP A 354 -27.54 -10.33 20.75
C ASP A 354 -27.42 -11.66 21.50
N PHE A 355 -26.32 -11.86 22.22
CA PHE A 355 -26.12 -13.04 23.06
C PHE A 355 -27.12 -13.07 24.23
N ALA A 356 -27.29 -11.95 24.93
CA ALA A 356 -28.22 -11.86 26.05
C ALA A 356 -29.67 -12.11 25.62
N LYS A 357 -30.10 -11.53 24.50
CA LYS A 357 -31.42 -11.79 23.91
C LYS A 357 -31.62 -13.26 23.56
N LYS A 358 -30.60 -13.91 22.97
CA LYS A 358 -30.69 -15.32 22.58
C LYS A 358 -30.85 -16.27 23.76
N TYR A 359 -30.21 -15.96 24.90
CA TYR A 359 -30.18 -16.82 26.09
C TYR A 359 -30.98 -16.27 27.27
N ASP A 360 -31.84 -15.27 27.05
CA ASP A 360 -32.68 -14.61 28.07
C ASP A 360 -31.88 -14.12 29.30
N LEU A 361 -30.72 -13.51 29.05
CA LEU A 361 -29.86 -12.92 30.09
C LEU A 361 -30.26 -11.47 30.39
N PRO A 362 -30.00 -10.97 31.62
CA PRO A 362 -30.39 -9.62 31.99
C PRO A 362 -29.71 -8.54 31.14
N VAL A 363 -30.48 -7.51 30.78
CA VAL A 363 -29.99 -6.33 30.05
C VAL A 363 -30.08 -5.11 30.96
N ASN A 364 -28.96 -4.74 31.59
CA ASN A 364 -28.91 -3.66 32.58
C ASN A 364 -28.40 -2.36 31.95
N ALA A 365 -29.30 -1.42 31.67
CA ALA A 365 -28.91 -0.11 31.13
C ALA A 365 -28.32 0.81 32.21
N VAL A 366 -27.16 1.37 31.90
CA VAL A 366 -26.39 2.27 32.77
C VAL A 366 -25.94 3.56 32.08
N ILE A 367 -26.17 3.70 30.78
CA ILE A 367 -25.89 4.92 30.01
C ILE A 367 -27.11 5.28 29.15
N LYS A 368 -27.45 6.56 29.11
CA LYS A 368 -28.50 7.11 28.24
C LYS A 368 -28.03 8.33 27.48
N ALA A 369 -28.67 8.60 26.35
CA ALA A 369 -28.43 9.84 25.62
C ALA A 369 -28.80 11.05 26.49
N LYS A 370 -28.11 12.17 26.27
CA LYS A 370 -28.37 13.41 27.01
C LYS A 370 -29.82 13.85 26.75
N ASP A 371 -30.56 14.12 27.81
CA ASP A 371 -31.96 14.58 27.77
C ASP A 371 -32.96 13.58 27.13
N ALA A 372 -32.62 12.29 27.10
CA ALA A 372 -33.51 11.21 26.67
C ALA A 372 -33.63 10.13 27.75
N GLU A 373 -34.74 9.37 27.71
CA GLU A 373 -34.86 8.15 28.49
C GLU A 373 -34.06 7.01 27.86
N SER A 374 -33.66 6.04 28.69
CA SER A 374 -32.95 4.87 28.19
C SER A 374 -33.94 3.93 27.50
N ASP A 375 -33.65 3.59 26.25
CA ASP A 375 -34.37 2.56 25.51
C ASP A 375 -33.36 1.56 24.92
N VAL A 376 -33.39 0.35 25.46
CA VAL A 376 -32.61 -0.81 24.99
C VAL A 376 -33.53 -1.98 24.67
N SER A 377 -34.79 -1.70 24.34
CA SER A 377 -35.80 -2.73 24.05
C SER A 377 -35.55 -3.44 22.71
N GLU A 378 -35.07 -2.68 21.72
CA GLU A 378 -34.77 -3.15 20.36
C GLU A 378 -33.28 -3.39 20.11
N LYS A 379 -32.38 -2.53 20.63
CA LYS A 379 -30.92 -2.62 20.41
C LYS A 379 -30.10 -2.07 21.57
N ALA A 380 -28.80 -2.36 21.60
CA ALA A 380 -27.87 -1.74 22.56
C ALA A 380 -27.68 -0.23 22.28
N PHE A 381 -27.42 0.53 23.33
CA PHE A 381 -26.97 1.92 23.26
C PHE A 381 -25.44 1.98 23.36
N THR A 382 -24.76 2.01 22.21
CA THR A 382 -23.29 1.94 22.13
C THR A 382 -22.59 3.31 22.20
N ASP A 383 -23.33 4.40 21.97
CA ASP A 383 -22.82 5.77 21.99
C ASP A 383 -22.37 6.22 23.40
N ALA A 384 -21.58 7.29 23.43
CA ALA A 384 -21.26 7.98 24.67
C ALA A 384 -22.48 8.77 25.16
N GLY A 385 -22.72 8.76 26.47
CA GLY A 385 -23.89 9.40 27.07
C GLY A 385 -23.67 9.83 28.51
N VAL A 386 -24.76 9.89 29.27
CA VAL A 386 -24.79 10.19 30.70
C VAL A 386 -25.05 8.92 31.47
N LEU A 387 -24.25 8.68 32.52
CA LEU A 387 -24.39 7.50 33.37
C LEU A 387 -25.59 7.64 34.31
N PHE A 388 -26.26 6.52 34.54
CA PHE A 388 -27.30 6.33 35.55
C PHE A 388 -27.22 4.88 36.07
N ASN A 389 -27.84 4.56 37.21
CA ASN A 389 -27.72 3.23 37.85
C ASN A 389 -26.26 2.78 38.07
N SER A 390 -25.34 3.74 38.23
CA SER A 390 -23.89 3.57 38.28
C SER A 390 -23.29 4.11 39.58
N GLY A 391 -24.09 4.22 40.64
CA GLY A 391 -23.64 4.63 41.96
C GLY A 391 -23.10 6.06 41.99
N GLU A 392 -21.85 6.22 42.43
CA GLU A 392 -21.19 7.54 42.56
C GLU A 392 -20.92 8.25 41.21
N PHE A 393 -21.10 7.55 40.10
CA PHE A 393 -20.87 8.10 38.75
C PHE A 393 -22.16 8.59 38.06
N ASP A 394 -23.32 8.50 38.72
CA ASP A 394 -24.59 8.97 38.18
C ASP A 394 -24.54 10.47 37.81
N GLY A 395 -25.04 10.80 36.62
CA GLY A 395 -25.06 12.16 36.07
C GLY A 395 -23.76 12.61 35.40
N LEU A 396 -22.67 11.82 35.46
CA LEU A 396 -21.44 12.10 34.74
C LEU A 396 -21.51 11.62 33.28
N ASN A 397 -20.70 12.23 32.41
CA ASN A 397 -20.58 11.77 31.02
C ASN A 397 -19.63 10.57 30.90
N SER A 398 -19.83 9.72 29.89
CA SER A 398 -19.03 8.51 29.64
C SER A 398 -17.52 8.74 29.69
N LYS A 399 -16.98 9.74 28.97
CA LYS A 399 -15.53 9.97 28.91
C LYS A 399 -14.92 10.29 30.28
N LYS A 400 -15.58 11.14 31.06
CA LYS A 400 -15.12 11.49 32.41
C LYS A 400 -15.26 10.30 33.36
N SER A 401 -16.34 9.52 33.22
CA SER A 401 -16.56 8.30 34.01
C SER A 401 -15.53 7.21 33.72
N GLN A 402 -15.11 7.02 32.46
CA GLN A 402 -14.04 6.08 32.12
C GLN A 402 -12.76 6.38 32.92
N TYR A 403 -12.32 7.65 32.90
CA TYR A 403 -11.15 8.08 33.67
C TYR A 403 -11.34 7.87 35.18
N ASN A 404 -12.48 8.30 35.74
CA ASN A 404 -12.73 8.19 37.17
C ASN A 404 -12.83 6.74 37.65
N ILE A 405 -13.44 5.85 36.86
CA ILE A 405 -13.58 4.43 37.21
C ILE A 405 -12.22 3.73 37.15
N ILE A 406 -11.41 3.98 36.12
CA ILE A 406 -10.05 3.45 36.05
C ILE A 406 -9.26 3.90 37.30
N LYS A 407 -9.31 5.19 37.63
CA LYS A 407 -8.65 5.74 38.81
C LYS A 407 -9.13 5.09 40.10
N MET A 408 -10.44 4.88 40.26
CA MET A 408 -11.01 4.19 41.41
C MET A 408 -10.51 2.75 41.52
N PHE A 409 -10.43 2.01 40.41
CA PHE A 409 -9.90 0.65 40.38
C PHE A 409 -8.43 0.60 40.83
N GLU A 410 -7.62 1.54 40.36
CA GLU A 410 -6.21 1.69 40.75
C GLU A 410 -6.07 2.03 42.24
N GLU A 411 -6.84 3.00 42.74
CA GLU A 411 -6.84 3.40 44.16
C GLU A 411 -7.28 2.25 45.08
N LYS A 412 -8.27 1.45 44.65
CA LYS A 412 -8.74 0.25 45.37
C LYS A 412 -7.83 -0.97 45.15
N LYS A 413 -6.83 -0.90 44.27
CA LYS A 413 -5.93 -2.01 43.89
C LYS A 413 -6.67 -3.26 43.38
N ILE A 414 -7.77 -3.03 42.67
CA ILE A 414 -8.60 -4.10 42.07
C ILE A 414 -8.55 -4.09 40.54
N GLY A 415 -7.72 -3.23 39.94
CA GLY A 415 -7.44 -3.18 38.51
C GLY A 415 -6.45 -2.09 38.17
N ALA A 416 -6.07 -2.02 36.90
CA ALA A 416 -5.09 -1.06 36.39
C ALA A 416 -5.47 -0.54 35.00
N LYS A 417 -5.04 0.69 34.69
CA LYS A 417 -5.08 1.17 33.31
C LYS A 417 -4.16 0.32 32.43
N THR A 418 -4.70 -0.20 31.35
CA THR A 418 -3.95 -1.03 30.39
C THR A 418 -4.13 -0.50 28.97
N THR A 419 -3.03 -0.47 28.23
CA THR A 419 -3.03 -0.23 26.78
C THR A 419 -3.01 -1.58 26.08
N ASN A 420 -3.93 -1.78 25.13
CA ASN A 420 -4.02 -2.98 24.33
C ASN A 420 -3.96 -2.64 22.84
N TYR A 421 -3.33 -3.52 22.05
CA TYR A 421 -3.19 -3.37 20.61
C TYR A 421 -3.95 -4.48 19.88
N LYS A 422 -4.48 -4.16 18.70
CA LYS A 422 -5.02 -5.16 17.78
C LYS A 422 -3.90 -5.89 17.04
N LEU A 423 -2.79 -5.19 16.76
CA LEU A 423 -1.59 -5.76 16.16
C LEU A 423 -1.07 -6.92 17.00
N LYS A 424 -0.62 -7.97 16.30
CA LYS A 424 0.01 -9.15 16.91
C LYS A 424 1.42 -9.31 16.38
N ASP A 425 2.21 -10.11 17.08
CA ASP A 425 3.53 -10.47 16.61
C ASP A 425 3.45 -11.25 15.29
N TRP A 426 4.40 -10.96 14.41
CA TRP A 426 4.35 -11.41 13.02
C TRP A 426 4.98 -12.80 12.90
N GLY A 427 4.13 -13.79 12.61
CA GLY A 427 4.51 -15.18 12.42
C GLY A 427 5.11 -15.48 11.04
N VAL A 428 6.38 -15.89 11.01
CA VAL A 428 7.17 -15.98 9.76
C VAL A 428 7.59 -17.38 9.32
N SER A 429 7.41 -18.41 10.14
CA SER A 429 7.65 -19.80 9.71
C SER A 429 6.69 -20.24 8.60
N ARG A 430 7.21 -20.87 7.55
CA ARG A 430 6.43 -21.53 6.51
C ARG A 430 6.95 -22.95 6.31
N GLN A 431 6.04 -23.92 6.29
CA GLN A 431 6.37 -25.34 6.05
C GLN A 431 6.42 -25.59 4.55
N ARG A 432 7.33 -24.88 3.88
CA ARG A 432 7.46 -24.81 2.43
C ARG A 432 8.90 -24.93 2.00
N TYR A 433 9.09 -25.42 0.78
CA TYR A 433 10.40 -25.54 0.20
C TYR A 433 10.87 -24.21 -0.38
N TRP A 434 10.03 -23.54 -1.18
CA TRP A 434 10.46 -22.36 -1.93
C TRP A 434 10.44 -21.07 -1.09
N GLY A 435 11.37 -20.96 -0.15
CA GLY A 435 11.59 -19.77 0.69
C GLY A 435 13.01 -19.78 1.29
N ALA A 436 13.45 -18.64 1.82
CA ALA A 436 14.76 -18.57 2.47
C ALA A 436 14.79 -19.43 3.75
N PRO A 437 15.74 -20.37 3.91
CA PRO A 437 15.83 -21.19 5.13
C PRO A 437 16.09 -20.35 6.39
N ILE A 438 15.45 -20.71 7.49
CA ILE A 438 15.71 -20.08 8.79
C ILE A 438 17.07 -20.54 9.32
N PRO A 439 18.01 -19.63 9.69
CA PRO A 439 19.41 -19.96 9.95
C PRO A 439 19.67 -20.53 11.35
N PHE A 440 18.85 -21.48 11.81
CA PHE A 440 18.95 -22.12 13.12
C PHE A 440 19.14 -23.64 13.01
N ILE A 441 19.65 -24.23 14.09
CA ILE A 441 20.02 -25.64 14.22
C ILE A 441 19.43 -26.18 15.52
N HIS A 442 18.78 -27.34 15.46
CA HIS A 442 18.31 -28.12 16.60
C HIS A 442 19.37 -29.15 16.99
N CYS A 443 19.97 -28.97 18.16
CA CYS A 443 20.95 -29.88 18.75
C CYS A 443 20.38 -30.51 20.02
N GLU A 444 20.52 -31.83 20.19
CA GLU A 444 20.00 -32.54 21.37
C GLU A 444 20.64 -32.05 22.69
N ASP A 445 21.91 -31.62 22.66
CA ASP A 445 22.62 -31.15 23.85
C ASP A 445 22.49 -29.64 24.08
N CYS A 446 22.46 -28.84 23.01
CA CYS A 446 22.51 -27.37 23.11
C CYS A 446 21.13 -26.71 22.91
N GLY A 447 20.11 -27.46 22.50
CA GLY A 447 18.79 -26.93 22.15
C GLY A 447 18.81 -26.23 20.79
N LEU A 448 18.14 -25.08 20.70
CA LEU A 448 18.10 -24.26 19.51
C LEU A 448 19.35 -23.36 19.43
N VAL A 449 20.15 -23.52 18.39
CA VAL A 449 21.43 -22.84 18.20
C VAL A 449 21.41 -22.04 16.89
N MET A 450 22.01 -20.85 16.90
CA MET A 450 22.19 -20.06 15.68
C MET A 450 23.30 -20.64 14.80
N GLU A 451 23.11 -20.65 13.48
CA GLU A 451 24.20 -20.94 12.55
C GLU A 451 25.25 -19.81 12.61
N LYS A 452 26.50 -20.11 12.28
CA LYS A 452 27.55 -19.08 12.20
C LYS A 452 27.40 -18.27 10.92
N LYS A 453 27.56 -16.95 11.00
CA LYS A 453 27.51 -16.05 9.84
C LYS A 453 28.50 -16.42 8.71
N GLU A 454 29.66 -16.99 9.06
CA GLU A 454 30.65 -17.48 8.10
C GLU A 454 30.19 -18.70 7.27
N ASN A 455 29.19 -19.45 7.78
CA ASN A 455 28.60 -20.61 7.10
C ASN A 455 27.40 -20.23 6.21
N LEU A 456 27.03 -18.94 6.16
CA LEU A 456 25.91 -18.47 5.35
C LEU A 456 26.32 -18.27 3.87
N PRO A 457 25.39 -18.51 2.93
CA PRO A 457 23.98 -18.86 3.15
C PRO A 457 23.78 -20.34 3.45
N ILE A 458 22.76 -20.65 4.24
CA ILE A 458 22.12 -21.96 4.16
C ILE A 458 21.24 -21.93 2.90
N ALA A 459 21.79 -22.42 1.78
CA ALA A 459 21.09 -22.48 0.50
C ALA A 459 20.06 -23.62 0.46
N LEU A 460 19.03 -23.47 -0.36
CA LEU A 460 18.07 -24.55 -0.64
C LEU A 460 18.74 -25.67 -1.46
N PRO A 461 18.41 -26.95 -1.20
CA PRO A 461 18.87 -28.05 -2.04
C PRO A 461 18.14 -28.04 -3.38
N ASP A 462 18.85 -28.33 -4.48
CA ASP A 462 18.28 -28.47 -5.82
C ASP A 462 17.69 -29.88 -6.06
N ASP A 463 18.09 -30.88 -5.26
CA ASP A 463 17.71 -32.30 -5.39
C ASP A 463 16.46 -32.66 -4.58
N VAL A 464 15.37 -31.92 -4.78
CA VAL A 464 14.08 -32.15 -4.11
C VAL A 464 12.97 -32.67 -5.03
N GLU A 465 12.16 -33.58 -4.50
CA GLU A 465 10.87 -33.93 -5.12
C GLU A 465 9.76 -33.08 -4.49
N ILE A 466 9.04 -32.32 -5.32
CA ILE A 466 7.99 -31.42 -4.88
C ILE A 466 6.66 -31.99 -5.35
N ASN A 467 6.03 -32.74 -4.47
CA ASN A 467 4.74 -33.41 -4.70
C ASN A 467 3.55 -32.65 -4.08
N GLY A 468 3.79 -31.52 -3.41
CA GLY A 468 2.77 -30.73 -2.73
C GLY A 468 2.39 -31.24 -1.33
N GLU A 469 3.04 -32.29 -0.81
CA GLU A 469 2.78 -32.86 0.50
C GLU A 469 3.84 -32.41 1.53
N GLY A 470 3.51 -31.42 2.38
CA GLY A 470 4.41 -30.92 3.43
C GLY A 470 5.65 -30.19 2.90
N SER A 471 6.65 -29.98 3.76
CA SER A 471 7.94 -29.39 3.36
C SER A 471 8.92 -30.48 2.91
N PRO A 472 9.37 -30.49 1.64
CA PRO A 472 10.43 -31.39 1.16
C PRO A 472 11.71 -31.35 2.00
N LEU A 473 12.00 -30.22 2.67
CA LEU A 473 13.19 -30.05 3.51
C LEU A 473 13.16 -30.95 4.76
N GLU A 474 11.98 -31.18 5.34
CA GLU A 474 11.80 -32.03 6.52
C GLU A 474 12.18 -33.49 6.23
N ASN A 475 11.88 -33.95 5.02
CA ASN A 475 12.12 -35.32 4.58
C ASN A 475 13.42 -35.49 3.79
N HIS A 476 14.19 -34.42 3.58
CA HIS A 476 15.43 -34.48 2.81
C HIS A 476 16.46 -35.40 3.50
N PRO A 477 17.03 -36.39 2.80
CA PRO A 477 17.87 -37.42 3.43
C PRO A 477 19.24 -36.91 3.91
N THR A 478 19.72 -35.81 3.34
CA THR A 478 21.08 -35.27 3.57
C THR A 478 21.09 -33.82 4.06
N TRP A 479 20.45 -32.90 3.33
CA TRP A 479 20.49 -31.45 3.59
C TRP A 479 20.18 -31.03 5.03
N LYS A 480 19.16 -31.64 5.65
CA LYS A 480 18.75 -31.28 7.02
C LYS A 480 19.78 -31.67 8.08
N HIS A 481 20.66 -32.63 7.79
CA HIS A 481 21.66 -33.10 8.74
C HIS A 481 22.89 -32.19 8.69
N CYS A 482 23.29 -31.65 9.84
CA CYS A 482 24.46 -30.78 9.95
C CYS A 482 25.23 -31.04 11.26
N LYS A 483 26.30 -30.28 11.47
CA LYS A 483 26.98 -30.22 12.77
C LYS A 483 26.48 -29.01 13.56
N CYS A 484 26.32 -29.17 14.86
CA CYS A 484 26.00 -28.07 15.77
C CYS A 484 27.15 -27.04 15.74
N SER A 485 26.81 -25.78 15.45
CA SER A 485 27.75 -24.66 15.40
C SER A 485 28.42 -24.36 16.75
N GLN A 486 27.83 -24.80 17.86
CA GLN A 486 28.33 -24.58 19.22
C GLN A 486 29.18 -25.74 19.75
N CYS A 487 28.74 -26.99 19.60
CA CYS A 487 29.41 -28.16 20.21
C CYS A 487 30.03 -29.15 19.20
N GLY A 488 29.77 -28.99 17.90
CA GLY A 488 30.32 -29.84 16.83
C GLY A 488 29.70 -31.24 16.69
N LYS A 489 28.73 -31.61 17.54
CA LYS A 489 27.98 -32.88 17.44
C LYS A 489 26.97 -32.86 16.30
N ASP A 490 26.41 -34.02 15.97
CA ASP A 490 25.33 -34.13 14.99
C ASP A 490 24.09 -33.33 15.43
N ALA A 491 23.46 -32.67 14.47
CA ALA A 491 22.32 -31.79 14.67
C ALA A 491 21.45 -31.73 13.41
N ILE A 492 20.28 -31.10 13.53
CA ILE A 492 19.32 -30.94 12.43
C ILE A 492 19.08 -29.46 12.17
N ARG A 493 19.16 -29.02 10.92
CA ARG A 493 18.79 -27.65 10.52
C ARG A 493 17.32 -27.39 10.77
N GLU A 494 16.94 -26.14 11.01
CA GLU A 494 15.55 -25.72 10.87
C GLU A 494 15.09 -25.95 9.42
N THR A 495 13.92 -26.58 9.27
CA THR A 495 13.37 -26.98 7.96
C THR A 495 12.22 -26.09 7.52
N ASP A 496 11.76 -25.21 8.41
CA ASP A 496 10.90 -24.08 8.04
C ASP A 496 11.69 -23.05 7.22
N THR A 497 10.99 -22.46 6.25
CA THR A 497 11.46 -21.30 5.49
C THR A 497 10.75 -20.03 5.97
N MET A 498 11.31 -18.88 5.64
CA MET A 498 10.72 -17.58 5.96
C MET A 498 9.60 -17.21 4.99
N ASP A 499 8.59 -16.51 5.53
CA ASP A 499 7.56 -15.84 4.74
C ASP A 499 8.15 -14.85 3.74
N THR A 500 7.56 -14.73 2.55
CA THR A 500 8.07 -13.86 1.47
C THR A 500 8.10 -12.39 1.85
N PHE A 501 7.24 -12.00 2.79
CA PHE A 501 7.20 -10.63 3.27
C PHE A 501 8.52 -10.22 3.92
N VAL A 502 9.33 -11.16 4.45
CA VAL A 502 10.64 -10.87 5.03
C VAL A 502 11.54 -10.22 3.99
N GLN A 503 11.68 -10.83 2.81
CA GLN A 503 12.49 -10.30 1.71
C GLN A 503 11.97 -8.92 1.27
N SER A 504 10.66 -8.80 1.06
CA SER A 504 10.05 -7.52 0.65
C SER A 504 10.17 -6.41 1.71
N SER A 505 10.48 -6.73 2.97
CA SER A 505 10.57 -5.73 4.04
C SER A 505 11.87 -4.92 4.05
N TRP A 506 12.88 -5.29 3.25
CA TRP A 506 14.18 -4.58 3.25
C TRP A 506 14.86 -4.44 1.89
N TYR A 507 14.30 -5.01 0.81
CA TYR A 507 14.89 -4.97 -0.54
C TYR A 507 15.23 -3.56 -1.06
N PHE A 508 14.49 -2.54 -0.63
CA PHE A 508 14.76 -1.14 -0.99
C PHE A 508 16.11 -0.64 -0.43
N LEU A 509 16.60 -1.19 0.67
CA LEU A 509 17.95 -0.93 1.18
C LEU A 509 18.99 -1.60 0.29
N ARG A 510 18.72 -2.84 -0.12
CA ARG A 510 19.64 -3.65 -0.92
C ARG A 510 19.96 -3.03 -2.27
N PHE A 511 18.98 -2.39 -2.91
CA PHE A 511 19.19 -1.66 -4.17
C PHE A 511 20.14 -0.46 -4.05
N CYS A 512 20.39 0.06 -2.85
CA CYS A 512 21.34 1.15 -2.64
C CYS A 512 22.79 0.70 -2.83
N ALA A 513 23.08 -0.61 -2.70
CA ALA A 513 24.40 -1.17 -2.92
C ALA A 513 24.82 -1.03 -4.40
N SER A 514 26.00 -0.45 -4.61
CA SER A 514 26.64 -0.39 -5.93
C SER A 514 27.01 -1.78 -6.45
N PRO A 515 27.24 -1.94 -7.77
CA PRO A 515 27.68 -3.23 -8.33
C PRO A 515 28.92 -3.81 -7.65
N GLU A 516 29.82 -2.97 -7.15
CA GLU A 516 30.99 -3.42 -6.37
C GLU A 516 30.61 -3.92 -4.97
N THR A 517 29.67 -3.24 -4.30
CA THR A 517 29.21 -3.61 -2.96
C THR A 517 28.36 -4.88 -2.97
N LEU A 518 27.55 -5.10 -4.01
CA LEU A 518 26.58 -6.21 -4.06
C LEU A 518 27.21 -7.55 -3.69
N GLU A 519 28.42 -7.86 -4.17
CA GLU A 519 29.14 -9.11 -3.89
C GLU A 519 29.72 -9.22 -2.47
N LYS A 520 29.95 -8.09 -1.80
CA LYS A 520 30.79 -8.01 -0.58
C LYS A 520 29.99 -7.76 0.69
N ALA A 521 28.93 -6.96 0.61
CA ALA A 521 28.12 -6.56 1.76
C ALA A 521 26.68 -6.32 1.34
N ALA A 522 25.74 -6.33 2.29
CA ALA A 522 24.33 -6.02 2.03
C ALA A 522 24.15 -4.59 1.45
N PHE A 523 24.87 -3.64 2.03
CA PHE A 523 24.98 -2.23 1.65
C PHE A 523 26.04 -1.58 2.55
N THR A 524 26.55 -0.41 2.18
CA THR A 524 27.41 0.41 3.04
C THR A 524 26.62 1.54 3.71
N LYS A 525 27.14 2.07 4.83
CA LYS A 525 26.54 3.24 5.50
C LYS A 525 26.50 4.47 4.61
N GLU A 526 27.51 4.65 3.76
CA GLU A 526 27.61 5.78 2.84
C GLU A 526 26.54 5.72 1.75
N GLU A 527 26.38 4.56 1.10
CA GLU A 527 25.33 4.33 0.10
C GLU A 527 23.93 4.53 0.68
N ILE A 528 23.67 3.98 1.87
CA ILE A 528 22.39 4.15 2.56
C ILE A 528 22.13 5.62 2.88
N LYS A 529 23.10 6.31 3.48
CA LYS A 529 22.97 7.74 3.82
C LYS A 529 22.69 8.61 2.60
N TYR A 530 23.26 8.26 1.44
CA TYR A 530 23.03 8.99 0.21
C TYR A 530 21.67 8.67 -0.44
N TRP A 531 21.33 7.39 -0.59
CA TRP A 531 20.16 6.98 -1.38
C TRP A 531 18.84 6.94 -0.60
N MET A 532 18.87 6.57 0.68
CA MET A 532 17.65 6.34 1.47
C MET A 532 16.86 7.61 1.78
N GLY A 533 15.64 7.41 2.31
CA GLY A 533 14.51 8.30 2.07
C GLY A 533 14.04 8.10 0.64
N VAL A 534 13.36 6.98 0.36
CA VAL A 534 12.88 6.68 -1.00
C VAL A 534 11.94 7.82 -1.41
N ASP A 535 12.40 8.63 -2.35
CA ASP A 535 11.75 9.89 -2.72
C ASP A 535 10.33 9.66 -3.25
N HIS A 536 10.15 8.57 -4.00
CA HIS A 536 8.86 8.14 -4.52
C HIS A 536 8.76 6.63 -4.53
N TYR A 537 7.85 6.10 -3.71
CA TYR A 537 7.48 4.70 -3.68
C TYR A 537 6.13 4.49 -4.37
N VAL A 538 6.10 3.68 -5.44
CA VAL A 538 4.92 3.47 -6.30
C VAL A 538 4.43 2.04 -6.18
N GLY A 539 3.16 1.85 -5.81
CA GLY A 539 2.61 0.53 -5.58
C GLY A 539 1.10 0.46 -5.51
N GLY A 540 0.56 -0.74 -5.39
CA GLY A 540 -0.87 -0.98 -5.24
C GLY A 540 -1.37 -0.76 -3.81
N ILE A 541 -2.61 -0.29 -3.66
CA ILE A 541 -3.25 -0.08 -2.35
C ILE A 541 -3.45 -1.39 -1.57
N GLU A 542 -3.44 -2.55 -2.24
CA GLU A 542 -3.53 -3.87 -1.60
C GLU A 542 -2.39 -4.13 -0.59
N HIS A 543 -1.27 -3.42 -0.71
CA HIS A 543 -0.11 -3.55 0.17
C HIS A 543 -0.10 -2.51 1.31
N ALA A 544 -1.18 -1.73 1.49
CA ALA A 544 -1.34 -0.68 2.50
C ALA A 544 -1.03 -1.13 3.95
N ILE A 545 -1.41 -2.36 4.28
CA ILE A 545 -1.22 -2.93 5.63
C ILE A 545 0.04 -3.80 5.61
N LEU A 546 -0.03 -5.02 5.06
CA LEU A 546 1.04 -6.03 5.03
C LEU A 546 2.45 -5.46 4.80
N HIS A 547 2.84 -5.35 3.52
CA HIS A 547 4.18 -4.99 3.11
C HIS A 547 4.61 -3.62 3.64
N LEU A 548 3.75 -2.59 3.56
CA LEU A 548 4.13 -1.25 4.01
C LEU A 548 4.35 -1.19 5.53
N LEU A 549 3.56 -1.90 6.34
CA LEU A 549 3.79 -1.96 7.79
C LEU A 549 5.09 -2.73 8.11
N TYR A 550 5.35 -3.84 7.42
CA TYR A 550 6.56 -4.64 7.64
C TYR A 550 7.83 -3.92 7.19
N ALA A 551 7.81 -3.17 6.09
CA ALA A 551 8.91 -2.34 5.65
C ALA A 551 9.27 -1.23 6.66
N ARG A 552 8.24 -0.60 7.26
CA ARG A 552 8.44 0.38 8.35
C ARG A 552 9.03 -0.28 9.59
N PHE A 553 8.47 -1.42 10.00
CA PHE A 553 8.97 -2.20 11.13
C PHE A 553 10.44 -2.62 10.92
N PHE A 554 10.79 -3.20 9.77
CA PHE A 554 12.17 -3.60 9.47
C PHE A 554 13.12 -2.41 9.44
N THR A 555 12.68 -1.24 8.96
CA THR A 555 13.48 -0.01 9.01
C THR A 555 13.85 0.35 10.44
N LYS A 556 12.87 0.35 11.36
CA LYS A 556 13.09 0.65 12.79
C LYS A 556 13.95 -0.42 13.48
N VAL A 557 13.74 -1.70 13.15
CA VAL A 557 14.60 -2.78 13.66
C VAL A 557 16.04 -2.60 13.16
N PHE A 558 16.25 -2.31 11.88
CA PHE A 558 17.58 -2.13 11.32
C PHE A 558 18.27 -0.89 11.91
N ARG A 559 17.53 0.17 12.23
CA ARG A 559 18.03 1.31 13.01
C ARG A 559 18.49 0.87 14.40
N ASP A 560 17.68 0.12 15.13
CA ASP A 560 18.00 -0.31 16.50
C ASP A 560 19.14 -1.35 16.55
N LEU A 561 19.37 -2.09 15.46
CA LEU A 561 20.53 -2.94 15.24
C LEU A 561 21.78 -2.16 14.78
N GLY A 562 21.65 -0.86 14.47
CA GLY A 562 22.75 0.03 14.08
C GLY A 562 23.13 0.00 12.60
N TYR A 563 22.27 -0.57 11.74
CA TYR A 563 22.44 -0.55 10.28
C TYR A 563 21.97 0.76 9.65
N LEU A 564 20.97 1.41 10.23
CA LEU A 564 20.35 2.64 9.72
C LEU A 564 20.34 3.75 10.78
N GLU A 565 20.12 4.98 10.34
CA GLU A 565 20.08 6.19 11.17
C GLU A 565 18.78 7.00 10.95
N PHE A 566 17.74 6.36 10.41
CA PHE A 566 16.44 6.96 10.10
C PHE A 566 15.29 6.01 10.42
N ASP A 567 14.07 6.54 10.51
CA ASP A 567 12.94 5.87 11.14
C ASP A 567 11.90 5.34 10.15
N GLU A 568 11.84 5.91 8.94
CA GLU A 568 10.85 5.60 7.92
C GLU A 568 11.50 5.41 6.53
N PRO A 569 11.09 4.40 5.75
CA PRO A 569 11.77 4.05 4.50
C PRO A 569 11.33 4.88 3.29
N PHE A 570 10.09 5.39 3.27
CA PHE A 570 9.47 5.98 2.08
C PHE A 570 8.97 7.41 2.36
N ASP A 571 9.57 8.40 1.71
CA ASP A 571 9.23 9.82 1.91
C ASP A 571 7.88 10.15 1.27
N LYS A 572 7.62 9.62 0.06
CA LYS A 572 6.33 9.77 -0.63
C LYS A 572 5.83 8.43 -1.13
N LEU A 573 4.54 8.17 -0.91
CA LEU A 573 3.85 6.97 -1.36
C LEU A 573 2.78 7.34 -2.39
N LEU A 574 2.89 6.76 -3.58
CA LEU A 574 1.85 6.83 -4.61
C LEU A 574 1.18 5.46 -4.72
N THR A 575 -0.07 5.39 -4.24
CA THR A 575 -0.90 4.19 -4.40
C THR A 575 -1.69 4.28 -5.70
N GLN A 576 -1.31 3.49 -6.70
CA GLN A 576 -2.01 3.47 -7.97
C GLN A 576 -3.38 2.80 -7.86
N GLY A 577 -4.35 3.28 -8.63
CA GLY A 577 -5.64 2.62 -8.80
C GLY A 577 -5.52 1.35 -9.64
N MET A 578 -6.48 0.46 -9.47
CA MET A 578 -6.48 -0.83 -10.16
C MET A 578 -6.79 -0.66 -11.65
N VAL A 579 -6.23 -1.55 -12.48
CA VAL A 579 -6.65 -1.69 -13.88
C VAL A 579 -7.78 -2.70 -13.93
N LEU A 580 -8.92 -2.26 -14.47
CA LEU A 580 -10.15 -3.02 -14.58
C LEU A 580 -10.38 -3.44 -16.04
N LYS A 581 -11.09 -4.55 -16.21
CA LYS A 581 -11.67 -4.98 -17.48
C LYS A 581 -13.06 -5.53 -17.20
N ASP A 582 -14.06 -4.97 -17.88
CA ASP A 582 -15.47 -5.30 -17.70
C ASP A 582 -15.92 -5.07 -16.24
N GLY A 583 -15.43 -3.99 -15.62
CA GLY A 583 -15.73 -3.62 -14.23
C GLY A 583 -15.07 -4.49 -13.15
N ALA A 584 -14.21 -5.43 -13.53
CA ALA A 584 -13.47 -6.29 -12.60
C ALA A 584 -11.96 -6.05 -12.67
N LYS A 585 -11.27 -6.06 -11.52
CA LYS A 585 -9.79 -6.04 -11.44
C LYS A 585 -9.19 -7.09 -12.38
N MET A 586 -8.21 -6.70 -13.19
CA MET A 586 -7.42 -7.64 -13.99
C MET A 586 -6.65 -8.58 -13.07
N SER A 587 -6.84 -9.89 -13.23
CA SER A 587 -6.04 -10.91 -12.56
C SER A 587 -5.93 -12.18 -13.39
N LYS A 588 -4.79 -12.87 -13.26
CA LYS A 588 -4.56 -14.17 -13.94
C LYS A 588 -5.62 -15.19 -13.53
N SER A 589 -6.04 -15.18 -12.26
CA SER A 589 -7.08 -16.08 -11.74
C SER A 589 -8.45 -15.89 -12.41
N LYS A 590 -8.80 -14.66 -12.81
CA LYS A 590 -10.05 -14.35 -13.51
C LYS A 590 -9.98 -14.51 -15.03
N GLY A 591 -8.78 -14.71 -15.59
CA GLY A 591 -8.58 -14.85 -17.04
C GLY A 591 -8.88 -13.59 -17.84
N ASN A 592 -9.02 -12.42 -17.19
CA ASN A 592 -9.36 -11.15 -17.83
C ASN A 592 -8.14 -10.24 -18.07
N THR A 593 -6.92 -10.75 -17.93
CA THR A 593 -5.69 -10.01 -18.17
C THR A 593 -5.49 -9.67 -19.64
N VAL A 594 -4.98 -8.48 -19.92
CA VAL A 594 -4.47 -8.10 -21.24
C VAL A 594 -2.95 -8.18 -21.22
N ASP A 595 -2.42 -8.92 -22.19
CA ASP A 595 -0.98 -9.14 -22.39
C ASP A 595 -0.36 -7.90 -23.06
N PRO A 596 0.67 -7.27 -22.48
CA PRO A 596 1.34 -6.12 -23.09
C PRO A 596 2.01 -6.45 -24.43
N ASP A 597 2.48 -7.67 -24.65
CA ASP A 597 3.18 -8.06 -25.89
C ASP A 597 2.28 -7.86 -27.12
N ALA A 598 0.99 -8.16 -26.99
CA ALA A 598 0.02 -7.97 -28.06
C ALA A 598 -0.16 -6.48 -28.44
N ILE A 599 -0.05 -5.58 -27.46
CA ILE A 599 -0.13 -4.13 -27.68
C ILE A 599 1.16 -3.63 -28.31
N ILE A 600 2.31 -4.06 -27.80
CA ILE A 600 3.63 -3.68 -28.32
C ILE A 600 3.75 -4.13 -29.78
N ALA A 601 3.40 -5.38 -30.09
CA ALA A 601 3.48 -5.91 -31.45
C ALA A 601 2.58 -5.15 -32.43
N LYS A 602 1.42 -4.64 -31.99
CA LYS A 602 0.45 -3.96 -32.86
C LYS A 602 0.66 -2.45 -32.95
N TYR A 603 1.01 -1.81 -31.84
CA TYR A 603 1.00 -0.35 -31.70
C TYR A 603 2.30 0.24 -31.13
N GLY A 604 3.25 -0.58 -30.68
CA GLY A 604 4.48 -0.15 -30.01
C GLY A 604 4.34 0.10 -28.51
N ALA A 605 5.48 0.06 -27.83
CA ALA A 605 5.64 0.37 -26.41
C ALA A 605 5.19 1.79 -26.04
N ASP A 606 5.51 2.80 -26.86
CA ASP A 606 5.11 4.19 -26.58
C ASP A 606 3.59 4.33 -26.51
N THR A 607 2.85 3.58 -27.34
CA THR A 607 1.38 3.58 -27.29
C THR A 607 0.86 3.01 -25.98
N ALA A 608 1.41 1.88 -25.51
CA ALA A 608 1.01 1.24 -24.25
C ALA A 608 1.21 2.19 -23.07
N ARG A 609 2.38 2.83 -23.00
CA ARG A 609 2.73 3.80 -21.94
C ARG A 609 1.84 5.04 -21.98
N LEU A 610 1.66 5.63 -23.16
CA LEU A 610 0.83 6.81 -23.34
C LEU A 610 -0.61 6.55 -22.93
N PHE A 611 -1.20 5.43 -23.39
CA PHE A 611 -2.55 5.05 -22.99
C PHE A 611 -2.69 4.97 -21.47
N ILE A 612 -1.76 4.27 -20.83
CA ILE A 612 -1.82 4.03 -19.39
C ILE A 612 -1.68 5.32 -18.57
N LEU A 613 -0.82 6.26 -18.99
CA LEU A 613 -0.62 7.53 -18.31
C LEU A 613 -1.71 8.57 -18.66
N PHE A 614 -2.42 8.40 -19.77
CA PHE A 614 -3.48 9.31 -20.21
C PHE A 614 -4.89 8.92 -19.76
N ALA A 615 -5.18 7.61 -19.68
CA ALA A 615 -6.54 7.12 -19.50
C ALA A 615 -7.18 7.54 -18.17
N ALA A 616 -6.41 7.59 -17.09
CA ALA A 616 -6.89 8.00 -15.77
C ALA A 616 -5.75 8.57 -14.91
N PRO A 617 -6.04 9.47 -13.95
CA PRO A 617 -5.08 9.85 -12.91
C PRO A 617 -4.52 8.62 -12.19
N PRO A 618 -3.25 8.61 -11.74
CA PRO A 618 -2.62 7.42 -11.16
C PRO A 618 -3.38 6.79 -10.01
N THR A 619 -3.98 7.59 -9.12
CA THR A 619 -4.70 7.12 -7.93
C THR A 619 -6.13 6.63 -8.21
N GLN A 620 -6.66 6.85 -9.43
CA GLN A 620 -7.98 6.39 -9.82
C GLN A 620 -7.92 5.06 -10.55
N GLU A 621 -9.00 4.28 -10.49
CA GLU A 621 -9.13 3.07 -11.30
C GLU A 621 -9.09 3.41 -12.80
N LEU A 622 -8.53 2.50 -13.59
CA LEU A 622 -8.43 2.62 -15.04
C LEU A 622 -9.23 1.49 -15.67
N GLU A 623 -10.32 1.82 -16.34
CA GLU A 623 -11.09 0.86 -17.14
C GLU A 623 -10.41 0.64 -18.50
N TRP A 624 -10.14 -0.61 -18.83
CA TRP A 624 -9.54 -0.98 -20.10
C TRP A 624 -10.44 -0.63 -21.29
N ASN A 625 -9.87 -0.02 -22.33
CA ASN A 625 -10.60 0.35 -23.54
C ASN A 625 -9.69 0.29 -24.77
N ASP A 626 -9.93 -0.70 -25.64
CA ASP A 626 -9.14 -0.89 -26.87
C ASP A 626 -9.20 0.31 -27.83
N SER A 627 -10.34 1.03 -27.88
CA SER A 627 -10.47 2.22 -28.73
C SER A 627 -9.60 3.38 -28.24
N ALA A 628 -9.41 3.48 -26.92
CA ALA A 628 -8.52 4.49 -26.33
C ALA A 628 -7.04 4.19 -26.61
N VAL A 629 -6.65 2.91 -26.67
CA VAL A 629 -5.30 2.48 -27.10
C VAL A 629 -5.04 2.93 -28.55
N GLU A 630 -6.00 2.73 -29.45
CA GLU A 630 -5.87 3.20 -30.85
C GLU A 630 -5.78 4.74 -30.92
N GLY A 631 -6.50 5.45 -30.05
CA GLY A 631 -6.40 6.90 -29.91
C GLY A 631 -4.99 7.36 -29.57
N SER A 632 -4.33 6.70 -28.62
CA SER A 632 -2.94 6.95 -28.25
C SER A 632 -1.98 6.72 -29.42
N TYR A 633 -2.14 5.63 -30.17
CA TYR A 633 -1.33 5.35 -31.35
C TYR A 633 -1.48 6.44 -32.43
N LYS A 634 -2.71 6.86 -32.72
CA LYS A 634 -3.00 7.95 -33.67
C LYS A 634 -2.37 9.27 -33.23
N PHE A 635 -2.40 9.56 -31.93
CA PHE A 635 -1.74 10.75 -31.40
C PHE A 635 -0.23 10.72 -31.65
N ILE A 636 0.45 9.60 -31.35
CA ILE A 636 1.91 9.47 -31.56
C ILE A 636 2.26 9.62 -33.04
N LYS A 637 1.51 8.97 -33.95
CA LYS A 637 1.72 9.15 -35.40
C LYS A 637 1.62 10.60 -35.82
N ARG A 638 0.64 11.34 -35.29
CA ARG A 638 0.46 12.76 -35.58
C ARG A 638 1.58 13.61 -34.96
N PHE A 639 2.02 13.29 -33.74
CA PHE A 639 3.14 13.95 -33.07
C PHE A 639 4.43 13.78 -33.88
N PHE A 640 4.69 12.58 -34.40
CA PHE A 640 5.83 12.30 -35.27
C PHE A 640 5.70 12.97 -36.64
N ASP A 641 4.56 12.87 -37.32
CA ASP A 641 4.34 13.52 -38.63
C ASP A 641 4.60 15.03 -38.60
N ARG A 642 4.13 15.69 -37.53
CA ARG A 642 4.29 17.13 -37.32
C ARG A 642 5.72 17.56 -36.96
N SER A 643 6.62 16.63 -36.62
CA SER A 643 8.05 16.95 -36.45
C SER A 643 8.71 17.38 -37.78
N SER A 644 8.09 17.11 -38.92
CA SER A 644 8.58 17.56 -40.24
C SER A 644 8.60 19.08 -40.42
N HIS A 645 7.90 19.84 -39.56
CA HIS A 645 7.93 21.30 -39.55
C HIS A 645 9.15 21.89 -38.82
N ILE A 646 9.95 21.05 -38.15
CA ILE A 646 11.13 21.47 -37.39
C ILE A 646 12.28 21.79 -38.34
N VAL A 647 12.98 22.89 -38.07
CA VAL A 647 14.29 23.19 -38.65
C VAL A 647 15.35 22.61 -37.72
N LYS A 648 16.21 21.74 -38.27
CA LYS A 648 17.29 21.09 -37.52
C LYS A 648 18.22 22.15 -36.90
N THR A 649 18.45 22.04 -35.59
CA THR A 649 19.24 23.00 -34.81
C THR A 649 19.77 22.35 -33.54
N ASP A 650 21.00 22.65 -33.14
CA ASP A 650 21.57 22.16 -31.88
C ASP A 650 21.22 23.06 -30.68
N THR A 651 20.56 24.18 -30.91
CA THR A 651 20.19 25.16 -29.88
C THR A 651 18.73 25.61 -30.02
N LYS A 652 18.10 25.91 -28.89
CA LYS A 652 16.71 26.41 -28.87
C LYS A 652 16.61 27.70 -29.72
N PRO A 653 15.63 27.79 -30.65
CA PRO A 653 15.45 28.99 -31.47
C PRO A 653 15.26 30.25 -30.64
N LYS A 654 15.89 31.36 -31.06
CA LYS A 654 15.73 32.67 -30.44
C LYS A 654 14.66 33.46 -31.19
N ILE A 655 13.51 33.65 -30.55
CA ILE A 655 12.33 34.28 -31.17
C ILE A 655 11.98 35.56 -30.42
N GLU A 656 11.95 36.69 -31.13
CA GLU A 656 11.46 37.96 -30.58
C GLU A 656 9.92 37.90 -30.45
N HIS A 657 9.40 37.71 -29.22
CA HIS A 657 7.97 37.45 -29.01
C HIS A 657 7.05 38.60 -29.51
N SER A 658 7.49 39.85 -29.35
CA SER A 658 6.72 41.04 -29.73
C SER A 658 6.43 41.13 -31.23
N SER A 659 7.29 40.57 -32.08
CA SER A 659 7.15 40.64 -33.55
C SER A 659 6.22 39.57 -34.13
N LEU A 660 5.77 38.63 -33.31
CA LEU A 660 4.91 37.52 -33.71
C LEU A 660 3.45 37.96 -33.92
N ASN A 661 2.78 37.30 -34.86
CA ASN A 661 1.35 37.43 -35.06
C ASN A 661 0.55 36.71 -33.95
N LYS A 662 -0.78 36.91 -33.95
CA LYS A 662 -1.68 36.37 -32.92
C LYS A 662 -1.63 34.85 -32.79
N GLU A 663 -1.59 34.12 -33.91
CA GLU A 663 -1.59 32.64 -33.92
C GLU A 663 -0.24 32.09 -33.45
N GLU A 664 0.87 32.73 -33.85
CA GLU A 664 2.22 32.41 -33.37
C GLU A 664 2.38 32.66 -31.86
N LYS A 665 1.90 33.81 -31.36
CA LYS A 665 1.90 34.12 -29.92
C LYS A 665 1.07 33.11 -29.13
N LEU A 666 -0.11 32.75 -29.63
CA LEU A 666 -0.97 31.74 -29.01
C LEU A 666 -0.29 30.37 -28.97
N ALA A 667 0.37 29.95 -30.06
CA ALA A 667 1.09 28.70 -30.13
C ALA A 667 2.23 28.64 -29.12
N ARG A 668 3.09 29.67 -29.07
CA ARG A 668 4.16 29.77 -28.05
C ARG A 668 3.58 29.74 -26.64
N LYS A 669 2.57 30.56 -26.35
CA LYS A 669 1.90 30.58 -25.04
C LYS A 669 1.42 29.18 -24.63
N LYS A 670 0.75 28.46 -25.52
CA LYS A 670 0.23 27.10 -25.23
C LYS A 670 1.33 26.08 -24.97
N VAL A 671 2.47 26.17 -25.66
CA VAL A 671 3.66 25.34 -25.38
C VAL A 671 4.19 25.60 -23.98
N TYR A 672 4.36 26.86 -23.58
CA TYR A 672 4.86 27.21 -22.25
C TYR A 672 3.82 26.95 -21.12
N GLU A 673 2.53 27.04 -21.40
CA GLU A 673 1.48 26.56 -20.50
C GLU A 673 1.57 25.04 -20.28
N ALA A 674 1.86 24.27 -21.34
CA ALA A 674 2.10 22.83 -21.22
C ALA A 674 3.36 22.53 -20.38
N LEU A 675 4.41 23.34 -20.52
CA LEU A 675 5.62 23.23 -19.69
C LEU A 675 5.32 23.51 -18.21
N LYS A 676 4.66 24.63 -17.88
CA LYS A 676 4.21 24.93 -16.49
C LYS A 676 3.39 23.78 -15.91
N ARG A 677 2.45 23.25 -16.70
CA ARG A 677 1.61 22.11 -16.29
C ARG A 677 2.43 20.84 -16.05
N SER A 678 3.47 20.58 -16.86
CA SER A 678 4.39 19.45 -16.67
C SER A 678 5.16 19.57 -15.35
N GLU A 679 5.73 20.74 -15.05
CA GLU A 679 6.45 20.99 -13.80
C GLU A 679 5.55 20.76 -12.57
N ASP A 680 4.31 21.27 -12.60
CA ASP A 680 3.31 21.06 -11.53
C ASP A 680 2.97 19.56 -11.33
N VAL A 681 2.86 18.81 -12.43
CA VAL A 681 2.51 17.38 -12.40
C VAL A 681 3.63 16.57 -11.74
N PHE A 682 4.88 16.83 -12.08
CA PHE A 682 6.01 16.09 -11.50
C PHE A 682 6.41 16.57 -10.10
N ALA A 683 6.06 17.80 -9.72
CA ALA A 683 6.31 18.30 -8.37
C ALA A 683 5.41 17.64 -7.33
N GLU A 684 4.08 17.64 -7.55
CA GLU A 684 3.12 17.29 -6.49
C GLU A 684 1.83 16.60 -6.96
N ARG A 685 1.36 16.81 -8.21
CA ARG A 685 0.01 16.38 -8.60
C ARG A 685 -0.07 14.97 -9.20
N TYR A 686 0.98 14.53 -9.87
CA TYR A 686 1.07 13.27 -10.63
C TYR A 686 -0.06 13.03 -11.65
N THR A 687 -0.81 14.07 -12.04
CA THR A 687 -1.90 13.98 -13.02
C THR A 687 -1.36 13.98 -14.46
N PHE A 688 -0.64 12.94 -14.85
CA PHE A 688 0.00 12.81 -16.18
C PHE A 688 -0.98 13.02 -17.33
N ASN A 689 -2.23 12.59 -17.18
CA ASN A 689 -3.30 12.80 -18.16
C ASN A 689 -3.52 14.29 -18.50
N THR A 690 -3.44 15.17 -17.50
CA THR A 690 -3.60 16.62 -17.70
C THR A 690 -2.39 17.25 -18.40
N MET A 691 -1.17 16.76 -18.12
CA MET A 691 0.06 17.15 -18.80
C MET A 691 -0.01 16.77 -20.29
N ILE A 692 -0.37 15.53 -20.59
CA ILE A 692 -0.55 15.02 -21.95
C ILE A 692 -1.64 15.81 -22.70
N ALA A 693 -2.76 16.14 -22.04
CA ALA A 693 -3.78 17.02 -22.62
C ALA A 693 -3.23 18.42 -22.94
N GLY A 694 -2.34 18.97 -22.11
CA GLY A 694 -1.66 20.25 -22.37
C GLY A 694 -0.80 20.21 -23.62
N VAL A 695 -0.08 19.10 -23.85
CA VAL A 695 0.67 18.88 -25.09
C VAL A 695 -0.26 18.78 -26.30
N MET A 696 -1.40 18.10 -26.18
CA MET A 696 -2.41 18.06 -27.24
C MET A 696 -2.97 19.45 -27.57
N GLU A 697 -3.25 20.28 -26.56
CA GLU A 697 -3.66 21.68 -26.73
C GLU A 697 -2.58 22.51 -27.45
N ALA A 698 -1.31 22.37 -27.04
CA ALA A 698 -0.18 23.05 -27.66
C ALA A 698 0.02 22.64 -29.12
N MET A 699 -0.08 21.35 -29.43
CA MET A 699 -0.06 20.86 -30.81
C MET A 699 -1.19 21.47 -31.64
N ASN A 700 -2.41 21.54 -31.10
CA ASN A 700 -3.53 22.13 -31.82
C ASN A 700 -3.28 23.61 -32.15
N ALA A 701 -2.69 24.37 -31.21
CA ALA A 701 -2.32 25.76 -31.45
C ALA A 701 -1.17 25.91 -32.46
N LEU A 702 -0.15 25.06 -32.39
CA LEU A 702 0.95 25.03 -33.37
C LEU A 702 0.44 24.80 -34.80
N ASN A 703 -0.59 23.97 -34.98
CA ASN A 703 -1.20 23.71 -36.30
C ASN A 703 -1.92 24.92 -36.92
N LEU A 704 -2.19 25.98 -36.15
CA LEU A 704 -2.82 27.20 -36.66
C LEU A 704 -1.82 28.14 -37.33
N GLN A 705 -0.51 27.89 -37.20
CA GLN A 705 0.55 28.75 -37.71
C GLN A 705 1.61 27.92 -38.49
N SER A 706 2.43 28.59 -39.31
CA SER A 706 3.42 27.91 -40.19
C SER A 706 4.86 28.38 -39.98
N ASN A 707 5.14 29.15 -38.92
CA ASN A 707 6.47 29.67 -38.62
C ASN A 707 7.39 28.55 -38.11
N ALA A 708 8.46 28.31 -38.85
CA ALA A 708 9.36 27.18 -38.60
C ALA A 708 10.15 27.32 -37.28
N ASP A 709 10.47 28.55 -36.86
CA ASP A 709 11.15 28.78 -35.58
C ASP A 709 10.20 28.48 -34.41
N VAL A 710 8.93 28.88 -34.53
CA VAL A 710 7.88 28.57 -33.52
C VAL A 710 7.62 27.07 -33.44
N TRP A 711 7.58 26.35 -34.57
CA TRP A 711 7.51 24.89 -34.58
C TRP A 711 8.73 24.25 -33.92
N SER A 712 9.92 24.76 -34.20
CA SER A 712 11.18 24.22 -33.67
C SER A 712 11.32 24.46 -32.17
N GLU A 713 10.98 25.64 -31.66
CA GLU A 713 10.90 25.92 -30.22
C GLU A 713 9.80 25.09 -29.55
N GLY A 714 8.65 24.96 -30.22
CA GLY A 714 7.54 24.12 -29.79
C GLY A 714 7.99 22.68 -29.53
N TYR A 715 8.60 22.04 -30.52
CA TYR A 715 9.07 20.66 -30.38
C TYR A 715 10.28 20.49 -29.48
N TRP A 716 11.15 21.51 -29.38
CA TRP A 716 12.23 21.51 -28.39
C TRP A 716 11.67 21.25 -26.98
N ILE A 717 10.58 21.93 -26.63
CA ILE A 717 9.92 21.82 -25.32
C ILE A 717 8.99 20.61 -25.26
N LEU A 718 8.10 20.42 -26.24
CA LEU A 718 7.08 19.36 -26.20
C LEU A 718 7.69 17.96 -26.22
N ALA A 719 8.80 17.74 -26.94
CA ALA A 719 9.50 16.46 -26.91
C ALA A 719 10.17 16.19 -25.54
N SER A 720 10.66 17.24 -24.85
CA SER A 720 11.17 17.10 -23.48
C SER A 720 10.04 16.74 -22.50
N ILE A 721 8.89 17.41 -22.57
CA ILE A 721 7.70 17.10 -21.74
C ILE A 721 7.21 15.67 -21.96
N MET A 722 7.20 15.20 -23.22
CA MET A 722 6.65 13.90 -23.57
C MET A 722 7.64 12.73 -23.45
N GLU A 723 8.94 12.97 -23.35
CA GLU A 723 9.94 11.89 -23.25
C GLU A 723 9.73 10.96 -22.05
N PRO A 724 9.32 11.44 -20.85
CA PRO A 724 8.91 10.55 -19.76
C PRO A 724 7.76 9.59 -20.12
N VAL A 725 6.92 9.94 -21.09
CA VAL A 725 5.71 9.20 -21.48
C VAL A 725 5.97 8.31 -22.70
N ILE A 726 6.51 8.87 -23.77
CA ILE A 726 6.79 8.24 -25.07
C ILE A 726 8.29 8.39 -25.45
N PRO A 727 9.19 7.78 -24.67
CA PRO A 727 10.62 8.06 -24.75
C PRO A 727 11.22 7.74 -26.12
N HIS A 728 10.79 6.65 -26.78
CA HIS A 728 11.40 6.21 -28.02
C HIS A 728 11.15 7.21 -29.15
N THR A 729 9.90 7.67 -29.29
CA THR A 729 9.51 8.68 -30.29
C THR A 729 10.19 10.01 -30.01
N CYS A 730 10.27 10.43 -28.74
CA CYS A 730 10.89 11.71 -28.39
C CYS A 730 12.39 11.71 -28.60
N TRP A 731 13.09 10.62 -28.27
CA TRP A 731 14.51 10.45 -28.56
C TRP A 731 14.79 10.44 -30.06
N ASP A 732 13.93 9.82 -30.87
CA ASP A 732 14.13 9.78 -32.32
C ASP A 732 14.02 11.18 -32.96
N ILE A 733 12.95 11.90 -32.62
CA ILE A 733 12.75 13.29 -33.04
C ILE A 733 13.90 14.16 -32.53
N SER A 734 14.26 14.02 -31.26
CA SER A 734 15.30 14.81 -30.63
C SER A 734 16.68 14.56 -31.23
N ASN A 735 17.03 13.32 -31.53
CA ASN A 735 18.28 12.99 -32.20
C ASN A 735 18.33 13.54 -33.62
N GLU A 736 17.23 13.42 -34.37
CA GLU A 736 17.18 13.87 -35.76
C GLU A 736 17.30 15.40 -35.87
N TYR A 737 16.59 16.13 -35.01
CA TYR A 737 16.42 17.57 -35.15
C TYR A 737 17.23 18.41 -34.15
N PHE A 738 17.57 17.87 -32.98
CA PHE A 738 18.12 18.63 -31.85
C PHE A 738 19.41 18.05 -31.26
N SER A 739 19.98 16.99 -31.84
CA SER A 739 21.17 16.31 -31.34
C SER A 739 21.06 15.91 -29.86
N LEU A 740 19.84 15.57 -29.39
CA LEU A 740 19.53 15.25 -28.00
C LEU A 740 19.63 16.42 -26.99
N ASN A 741 20.04 17.62 -27.41
CA ASN A 741 20.27 18.76 -26.51
C ASN A 741 19.00 19.28 -25.83
N ASN A 742 17.83 19.06 -26.45
CA ASN A 742 16.56 19.50 -25.88
C ASN A 742 16.04 18.58 -24.78
N LEU A 743 16.56 17.35 -24.61
CA LEU A 743 16.16 16.43 -23.53
C LEU A 743 16.89 16.78 -22.23
N SER A 744 16.77 18.04 -21.83
CA SER A 744 17.39 18.65 -20.67
C SER A 744 16.38 19.54 -19.95
N LYS A 745 16.77 20.12 -18.81
CA LYS A 745 15.93 21.06 -18.08
C LYS A 745 15.49 22.21 -18.98
N GLN A 746 14.18 22.45 -19.05
CA GLN A 746 13.59 23.55 -19.80
C GLN A 746 13.47 24.81 -18.94
N GLU A 747 13.47 25.97 -19.59
CA GLU A 747 13.25 27.26 -18.95
C GLU A 747 11.93 27.86 -19.41
N ILE A 748 11.14 28.36 -18.46
CA ILE A 748 9.91 29.11 -18.71
C ILE A 748 10.27 30.55 -19.10
N LEU A 749 9.70 31.02 -20.21
CA LEU A 749 9.83 32.42 -20.63
C LEU A 749 8.57 33.19 -20.24
N GLU A 750 8.69 34.18 -19.34
CA GLU A 750 7.52 34.93 -18.86
C GLU A 750 6.90 35.87 -19.92
N GLU A 751 7.69 36.29 -20.91
CA GLU A 751 7.24 37.15 -22.02
C GLU A 751 6.09 36.54 -22.84
N VAL A 752 5.98 35.20 -22.90
CA VAL A 752 4.98 34.50 -23.72
C VAL A 752 3.58 34.50 -23.09
N PHE A 753 3.46 34.88 -21.82
CA PHE A 753 2.19 34.99 -21.11
C PHE A 753 1.64 36.41 -21.11
N VAL A 754 2.38 37.39 -21.66
CA VAL A 754 1.91 38.75 -21.81
C VAL A 754 0.89 38.78 -22.95
N GLU A 755 -0.35 39.11 -22.63
CA GLU A 755 -1.42 39.26 -23.61
C GLU A 755 -1.52 40.72 -24.07
N ASP A 756 -1.57 40.97 -25.38
CA ASP A 756 -1.81 42.33 -25.89
C ASP A 756 -3.30 42.72 -25.80
N SER A 757 -4.19 41.73 -25.71
CA SER A 757 -5.64 41.92 -25.67
C SER A 757 -6.34 40.83 -24.86
N ILE A 758 -7.53 41.13 -24.33
CA ILE A 758 -8.35 40.23 -23.52
C ILE A 758 -9.72 40.01 -24.17
N THR A 759 -10.21 38.78 -24.11
CA THR A 759 -11.58 38.44 -24.53
C THR A 759 -12.56 38.63 -23.39
N LEU A 760 -13.60 39.43 -23.60
CA LEU A 760 -14.69 39.67 -22.65
C LEU A 760 -15.98 39.04 -23.18
N GLY A 761 -16.65 38.24 -22.35
CA GLY A 761 -17.98 37.74 -22.67
C GLY A 761 -19.01 38.88 -22.68
N VAL A 762 -19.92 38.90 -23.66
CA VAL A 762 -20.97 39.91 -23.76
C VAL A 762 -22.32 39.26 -23.45
N ALA A 763 -22.95 39.70 -22.36
CA ALA A 763 -24.22 39.21 -21.88
C ALA A 763 -25.34 40.25 -22.01
N ILE A 764 -26.56 39.75 -22.20
CA ILE A 764 -27.81 40.53 -22.17
C ILE A 764 -28.67 40.00 -21.03
N ASN A 765 -29.05 40.83 -20.06
CA ASN A 765 -29.81 40.42 -18.87
C ASN A 765 -29.22 39.16 -18.19
N GLY A 766 -27.89 39.08 -18.11
CA GLY A 766 -27.17 37.96 -17.50
C GLY A 766 -27.01 36.70 -18.38
N LYS A 767 -27.55 36.67 -19.60
CA LYS A 767 -27.37 35.55 -20.54
C LYS A 767 -26.26 35.87 -21.54
N ASN A 768 -25.27 34.99 -21.69
CA ASN A 768 -24.17 35.16 -22.64
C ASN A 768 -24.70 35.15 -24.10
N ARG A 769 -24.31 36.15 -24.90
CA ARG A 769 -24.76 36.39 -26.28
C ARG A 769 -23.65 36.57 -27.30
N GLY A 770 -22.40 36.68 -26.88
CA GLY A 770 -21.24 36.86 -27.75
C GLY A 770 -19.97 37.11 -26.95
N GLN A 771 -18.90 37.47 -27.64
CA GLN A 771 -17.63 37.85 -27.02
C GLN A 771 -16.96 38.94 -27.84
N ILE A 772 -16.21 39.82 -27.18
CA ILE A 772 -15.42 40.86 -27.82
C ILE A 772 -13.97 40.76 -27.38
N GLU A 773 -13.05 41.17 -28.23
CA GLU A 773 -11.62 41.27 -27.92
C GLU A 773 -11.24 42.75 -27.79
N VAL A 774 -10.56 43.10 -26.71
CA VAL A 774 -10.21 44.49 -26.38
C VAL A 774 -8.76 44.57 -25.89
N GLU A 775 -8.06 45.69 -26.16
CA GLU A 775 -6.72 45.94 -25.62
C GLU A 775 -6.74 45.99 -24.08
N LEU A 776 -5.62 45.67 -23.43
CA LEU A 776 -5.56 45.59 -21.96
C LEU A 776 -5.87 46.91 -21.25
N ASP A 777 -5.58 48.03 -21.90
CA ASP A 777 -5.82 49.40 -21.45
C ASP A 777 -7.08 50.02 -22.08
N ALA A 778 -7.89 49.23 -22.80
CA ALA A 778 -9.13 49.68 -23.40
C ALA A 778 -10.05 50.31 -22.34
N THR A 779 -10.48 51.52 -22.63
CA THR A 779 -11.38 52.28 -21.76
C THR A 779 -12.75 51.62 -21.68
N LYS A 780 -13.48 51.93 -20.62
CA LYS A 780 -14.85 51.42 -20.42
C LYS A 780 -15.75 51.71 -21.65
N ASP A 781 -15.60 52.87 -22.28
CA ASP A 781 -16.43 53.29 -23.40
C ASP A 781 -16.10 52.53 -24.70
N GLU A 782 -14.82 52.23 -24.95
CA GLU A 782 -14.39 51.39 -26.07
C GLU A 782 -14.93 49.97 -25.93
N ILE A 783 -14.80 49.40 -24.73
CA ILE A 783 -15.36 48.08 -24.39
C ILE A 783 -16.87 48.04 -24.64
N LEU A 784 -17.61 49.05 -24.17
CA LEU A 784 -19.06 49.12 -24.34
C LEU A 784 -19.48 49.30 -25.80
N THR A 785 -18.71 50.06 -26.57
CA THR A 785 -18.98 50.29 -28.00
C THR A 785 -18.86 48.98 -28.78
N LEU A 786 -17.78 48.23 -28.56
CA LEU A 786 -17.59 46.91 -29.16
C LEU A 786 -18.67 45.92 -28.71
N ALA A 787 -19.00 45.90 -27.41
CA ALA A 787 -20.02 45.01 -26.88
C ALA A 787 -21.38 45.26 -27.55
N LYS A 788 -21.82 46.52 -27.64
CA LYS A 788 -23.10 46.89 -28.28
C LYS A 788 -23.15 46.51 -29.75
N LYS A 789 -22.01 46.64 -30.47
CA LYS A 789 -21.89 46.23 -31.86
C LYS A 789 -22.06 44.72 -32.02
N GLU A 790 -21.41 43.93 -31.15
CA GLU A 790 -21.47 42.46 -31.16
C GLU A 790 -22.89 41.94 -30.91
N VAL A 791 -23.63 42.55 -29.96
CA VAL A 791 -24.98 42.11 -29.60
C VAL A 791 -26.09 42.99 -30.17
N ALA A 792 -25.82 43.76 -31.23
CA ALA A 792 -26.75 44.75 -31.79
C ALA A 792 -28.18 44.19 -32.05
N LYS A 793 -28.28 42.96 -32.57
CA LYS A 793 -29.56 42.27 -32.80
C LYS A 793 -30.43 42.07 -31.55
N TRP A 794 -29.81 42.03 -30.37
CA TRP A 794 -30.51 41.87 -29.08
C TRP A 794 -30.92 43.20 -28.46
N LEU A 795 -30.40 44.32 -28.98
CA LEU A 795 -30.70 45.67 -28.53
C LEU A 795 -31.82 46.32 -29.36
N GLU A 796 -32.16 45.76 -30.52
CA GLU A 796 -33.16 46.31 -31.44
C GLU A 796 -34.57 46.34 -30.80
N GLY A 797 -35.17 47.54 -30.75
CA GLY A 797 -36.49 47.75 -30.15
C GLY A 797 -36.54 47.61 -28.62
N LYS A 798 -35.39 47.61 -27.95
CA LYS A 798 -35.26 47.44 -26.50
C LYS A 798 -34.67 48.70 -25.85
N GLU A 799 -35.12 49.03 -24.66
CA GLU A 799 -34.57 50.13 -23.87
C GLU A 799 -33.37 49.64 -23.06
N LEU A 800 -32.21 50.30 -23.21
CA LEU A 800 -31.01 49.98 -22.44
C LEU A 800 -31.06 50.66 -21.07
N VAL A 801 -31.18 49.86 -20.01
CA VAL A 801 -31.37 50.31 -18.62
C VAL A 801 -30.04 50.49 -17.89
N LYS A 802 -29.09 49.58 -18.10
CA LYS A 802 -27.82 49.60 -17.38
C LYS A 802 -26.71 48.91 -18.15
N GLU A 803 -25.52 49.47 -18.06
CA GLU A 803 -24.31 48.95 -18.67
C GLU A 803 -23.31 48.58 -17.57
N ILE A 804 -22.97 47.29 -17.50
CA ILE A 804 -22.08 46.77 -16.47
C ILE A 804 -20.84 46.20 -17.16
N VAL A 805 -19.70 46.82 -16.93
CA VAL A 805 -18.40 46.26 -17.33
C VAL A 805 -17.75 45.72 -16.08
N VAL A 806 -17.48 44.41 -16.06
CA VAL A 806 -16.64 43.77 -15.05
C VAL A 806 -15.24 43.69 -15.65
N PRO A 807 -14.27 44.48 -15.15
CA PRO A 807 -12.93 44.53 -15.72
C PRO A 807 -12.33 43.14 -15.90
N LYS A 808 -11.74 42.89 -17.07
CA LYS A 808 -11.09 41.62 -17.45
C LYS A 808 -11.97 40.36 -17.39
N LYS A 809 -13.30 40.50 -17.32
CA LYS A 809 -14.22 39.34 -17.29
C LYS A 809 -15.33 39.41 -18.33
N LEU A 810 -16.21 40.40 -18.24
CA LEU A 810 -17.42 40.44 -19.07
C LEU A 810 -18.05 41.83 -19.15
N VAL A 811 -18.89 42.01 -20.15
CA VAL A 811 -19.83 43.12 -20.30
C VAL A 811 -21.25 42.57 -20.19
N ASN A 812 -22.10 43.16 -19.37
CA ASN A 812 -23.51 42.83 -19.28
C ASN A 812 -24.36 44.08 -19.56
N LEU A 813 -25.18 44.00 -20.60
CA LEU A 813 -26.13 45.05 -21.00
C LEU A 813 -27.52 44.65 -20.50
N VAL A 814 -28.07 45.44 -19.59
CA VAL A 814 -29.39 45.24 -19.01
C VAL A 814 -30.39 45.98 -19.88
N ILE A 815 -31.32 45.24 -20.46
CA ILE A 815 -32.35 45.78 -21.37
C ILE A 815 -33.75 45.51 -20.83
N LYS A 816 -34.69 46.39 -21.17
CA LYS A 816 -36.10 46.32 -20.82
C LYS A 816 -36.95 46.54 -22.06
N GLY A 817 -37.99 45.73 -22.22
CA GLY A 817 -38.89 45.74 -23.38
C GLY A 817 -38.98 44.39 -24.05
#